data_AF-A0AB39VIS8-F1
#
_entry.id   AF-A0AB39VIS8-F1
#
_cell.length_a   1.000
_cell.length_b   1.000
_cell.length_c   1.000
_cell.angle_alpha   90.00
_cell.angle_beta   90.00
_cell.angle_gamma   90.00
#
_symmetry.space_group_name_H-M   'P 1'
#
loop_
_entity.id
_entity.type
_entity.pdbx_description
1 polymer ?
#
loop_
_entity_poly.entity_id
_entity_poly.type
_entity_poly.pdbx_seq_one_letter_code
_entity_poly.pdbx_strand_id
1 'polypeptide(L)'
;MTNNLKVLKKELKAFAKRVKDFKYTDSALIVFLLTGMIGIGGISFNLYSAEDEIKTQEHAINTSILQLQKDFKRARQENNRLLRATNLELIQLMEQGDHVVKSPWSSWQYGMNYVYNDWQGTYKGRGDKKAKYPYEGVYQRSLDIYERSVSPDSDKYGLLSRNRRPNFALGSAAGYGIGSFKPVKEPIVPFEVNAGIRPRNINKSAIRIADKTAVTPTLPEAISFTPPKPVIGIPKDPFTPNPPTFAVILGADCNEGCSSASNTPRQKSNTSIIADTRSAQNTTTWLHYTWPNGTATSAERSYAFKMYAETDTTDITDPQFNVVAGHPNVGANTRLPSGINTYYFNSYNFGDEFGSGVVTSVGSNKNNQYFFIGGSRFWEIDNYGGTGTFEIPTNKTVSLGGILTLALVSQENGATLKNSGTITDAAEKDDAYIQNITQKYNIKNVEFNEDGSVKTEEATSNPSEGKYLKIFGPSSSVYYVKKSDDGYVGYKVGIAQVEENSRTGWNGSPRWAQWESQKLQNAGIIDFRGERSIGMYVYLPKQAGSYTTDRSFAKMENLQDSTISLSGKESYGMKFAAKADSTAGMVNAGTIILKRNIKDKADNSAAMALMEDDSVTTNVSMDRGKAINASTGVIKLENVQNSLGMFVNIDSDMTNKGKIQIDSDIAEVDTDQPMNVAMRADYGTGHGGSTTPGLNAEVINDTTGEIKLKGKFAIGQLARLSTATNKTGGKIITNGDVKNSIGMSTLGGALNNDGTITVTGSGVTKNIGVFLNKYGTRNPEGTLGQNSNITVSGDSSTGILINGLSTGTPASLKYGGNVSVTGNGVSGIIVGDNDTGKAEVTVENDGTVTVNNGTSTSAGVYEYMEGANKKKQGSYGIIVSKDSKLVSDGTHKINADINIKGQESVGLYTGENAKLDVNNHTVKAYEGAVNYDAEKGSTLTLTGTGTATTGQKSLLFYTGTR
;
A
#
# COMPACT_ATOMS: atom_id res chain seq x y z
N MET A 1 17.65 -46.67 16.66
CA MET A 1 17.18 -45.78 17.75
C MET A 1 17.17 -46.42 19.15
N THR A 2 17.17 -47.74 19.30
CA THR A 2 17.02 -48.44 20.58
C THR A 2 18.20 -48.31 21.56
N ASN A 3 19.42 -48.07 21.07
CA ASN A 3 20.60 -47.91 21.94
C ASN A 3 20.62 -46.54 22.66
N ASN A 4 20.12 -45.47 22.03
CA ASN A 4 20.17 -44.12 22.60
C ASN A 4 19.23 -43.97 23.81
N LEU A 5 18.03 -44.57 23.76
CA LEU A 5 17.09 -44.58 24.90
C LEU A 5 17.62 -45.38 26.10
N LYS A 6 18.35 -46.48 25.86
CA LYS A 6 18.98 -47.26 26.93
C LYS A 6 20.11 -46.49 27.61
N VAL A 7 20.87 -45.70 26.84
CA VAL A 7 21.93 -44.81 27.37
C VAL A 7 21.31 -43.69 28.22
N LEU A 8 20.30 -42.99 27.70
CA LEU A 8 19.60 -41.92 28.43
C LEU A 8 18.98 -42.39 29.76
N LYS A 9 18.34 -43.58 29.74
CA LYS A 9 17.80 -44.21 30.96
C LYS A 9 18.89 -44.49 31.99
N LYS A 10 20.09 -44.89 31.54
CA LYS A 10 21.23 -45.16 32.42
C LYS A 10 21.80 -43.86 33.02
N GLU A 11 21.86 -42.79 32.23
CA GLU A 11 22.33 -41.47 32.66
C GLU A 11 21.37 -40.80 33.66
N LEU A 12 20.05 -40.82 33.40
CA LEU A 12 19.06 -40.29 34.34
C LEU A 12 19.02 -41.06 35.66
N LYS A 13 19.20 -42.38 35.63
CA LYS A 13 19.36 -43.19 36.85
C LYS A 13 20.64 -42.88 37.61
N ALA A 14 21.74 -42.58 36.91
CA ALA A 14 22.99 -42.15 37.54
C ALA A 14 22.87 -40.74 38.14
N PHE A 15 22.13 -39.84 37.48
CA PHE A 15 21.83 -38.50 37.98
C PHE A 15 20.98 -38.54 39.26
N ALA A 16 19.94 -39.37 39.30
CA ALA A 16 19.12 -39.62 40.51
C ALA A 16 19.93 -40.17 41.70
N LYS A 17 21.06 -40.83 41.47
CA LYS A 17 21.95 -41.27 42.57
C LYS A 17 22.82 -40.15 43.13
N ARG A 18 23.04 -39.07 42.37
CA ARG A 18 23.93 -37.95 42.74
C ARG A 18 23.17 -36.77 43.35
N VAL A 19 21.88 -36.65 43.08
CA VAL A 19 21.03 -35.55 43.55
C VAL A 19 20.02 -36.07 44.57
N LYS A 20 20.06 -35.56 45.81
CA LYS A 20 19.22 -36.03 46.93
C LYS A 20 17.71 -35.89 46.66
N ASP A 21 17.30 -34.89 45.88
CA ASP A 21 15.89 -34.51 45.69
C ASP A 21 15.32 -34.93 44.31
N PHE A 22 16.03 -35.77 43.56
CA PHE A 22 15.57 -36.26 42.26
C PHE A 22 15.45 -37.80 42.26
N LYS A 23 14.23 -38.32 42.01
CA LYS A 23 13.98 -39.75 41.85
C LYS A 23 13.69 -40.08 40.39
N TYR A 24 14.38 -41.08 39.85
CA TYR A 24 14.10 -41.57 38.49
C TYR A 24 12.72 -42.25 38.43
N THR A 25 11.89 -41.83 37.47
CA THR A 25 10.68 -42.53 37.03
C THR A 25 10.69 -42.63 35.50
N ASP A 26 9.97 -43.60 34.92
CA ASP A 26 9.87 -43.68 33.45
C ASP A 26 9.15 -42.45 32.86
N SER A 27 8.27 -41.78 33.62
CA SER A 27 7.68 -40.48 33.26
C SER A 27 8.72 -39.35 33.18
N ALA A 28 9.73 -39.33 34.06
CA ALA A 28 10.80 -38.33 34.01
C ALA A 28 11.66 -38.47 32.74
N LEU A 29 11.86 -39.71 32.25
CA LEU A 29 12.52 -39.95 30.97
C LEU A 29 11.70 -39.40 29.80
N ILE A 30 10.38 -39.58 29.81
CA ILE A 30 9.48 -39.06 28.76
C ILE A 30 9.44 -37.54 28.79
N VAL A 31 9.33 -36.92 29.97
CA VAL A 31 9.36 -35.46 30.12
C VAL A 31 10.69 -34.89 29.64
N PHE A 32 11.82 -35.52 29.98
CA PHE A 32 13.14 -35.09 29.48
C PHE A 32 13.25 -35.21 27.96
N LEU A 33 12.70 -36.27 27.35
CA LEU A 33 12.67 -36.42 25.89
C LEU A 33 11.82 -35.36 25.18
N LEU A 34 10.71 -34.94 25.80
CA LEU A 34 9.78 -33.96 25.21
C LEU A 34 10.20 -32.51 25.46
N THR A 35 10.85 -32.22 26.59
CA THR A 35 11.08 -30.84 27.05
C THR A 35 12.55 -30.48 27.24
N GLY A 36 13.47 -31.46 27.23
CA GLY A 36 14.90 -31.25 27.46
C GLY A 36 15.29 -30.82 28.88
N MET A 37 14.34 -30.73 29.82
CA MET A 37 14.56 -30.25 31.19
C MET A 37 14.13 -31.26 32.25
N ILE A 38 14.85 -31.31 33.38
CA ILE A 38 14.54 -32.13 34.55
C ILE A 38 14.25 -31.17 35.72
N GLY A 39 12.98 -30.95 36.04
CA GLY A 39 12.60 -30.08 37.15
C GLY A 39 12.89 -30.71 38.52
N ILE A 40 13.62 -30.00 39.38
CA ILE A 40 13.81 -30.34 40.79
C ILE A 40 13.05 -29.30 41.61
N GLY A 41 12.13 -29.76 42.47
CA GLY A 41 11.38 -28.92 43.41
C GLY A 41 9.96 -28.55 42.95
N GLY A 42 8.97 -29.27 43.50
CA GLY A 42 7.59 -28.78 43.66
C GLY A 42 6.66 -28.74 42.44
N ILE A 43 7.12 -29.03 41.22
CA ILE A 43 6.27 -29.04 40.02
C ILE A 43 5.76 -30.47 39.75
N SER A 44 4.67 -30.86 40.39
CA SER A 44 3.92 -32.07 40.03
C SER A 44 3.07 -31.80 38.79
N PHE A 45 3.53 -32.27 37.63
CA PHE A 45 2.69 -32.41 36.44
C PHE A 45 1.77 -33.63 36.64
N ASN A 46 0.56 -33.39 37.16
CA ASN A 46 -0.49 -34.40 37.20
C ASN A 46 -1.02 -34.60 35.77
N LEU A 47 -0.51 -35.63 35.09
CA LEU A 47 -0.87 -35.94 33.71
C LEU A 47 -2.19 -36.70 33.53
N TYR A 48 -2.99 -36.90 34.60
CA TYR A 48 -4.24 -37.66 34.53
C TYR A 48 -5.28 -37.15 35.55
N SER A 49 -6.17 -36.24 35.11
CA SER A 49 -7.59 -36.20 35.48
C SER A 49 -8.25 -35.01 34.73
N ALA A 50 -9.20 -35.31 33.84
CA ALA A 50 -9.78 -34.37 32.88
C ALA A 50 -10.87 -33.43 33.45
N GLU A 51 -11.06 -33.37 34.78
CA GLU A 51 -12.21 -32.67 35.38
C GLU A 51 -11.89 -31.38 36.16
N ASP A 52 -10.62 -30.94 36.24
CA ASP A 52 -10.26 -29.71 37.00
C ASP A 52 -9.35 -28.70 36.25
N GLU A 53 -9.15 -28.86 34.93
CA GLU A 53 -8.38 -27.88 34.13
C GLU A 53 -9.06 -26.50 34.08
N ILE A 54 -10.40 -26.47 34.02
CA ILE A 54 -11.17 -25.24 33.85
C ILE A 54 -11.10 -24.34 35.09
N LYS A 55 -11.23 -24.90 36.30
CA LYS A 55 -11.11 -24.13 37.55
C LYS A 55 -9.70 -23.60 37.79
N THR A 56 -8.69 -24.37 37.36
CA THR A 56 -7.29 -23.97 37.48
C THR A 56 -6.95 -22.86 36.48
N GLN A 57 -7.48 -22.95 35.24
CA GLN A 57 -7.40 -21.87 34.25
C GLN A 57 -8.14 -20.62 34.72
N GLU A 58 -9.33 -20.75 35.30
CA GLU A 58 -10.08 -19.62 35.85
C GLU A 58 -9.32 -18.92 36.98
N HIS A 59 -8.71 -19.69 37.89
CA HIS A 59 -7.89 -19.12 38.98
C HIS A 59 -6.59 -18.47 38.44
N ALA A 60 -5.98 -19.04 37.41
CA ALA A 60 -4.81 -18.46 36.74
C ALA A 60 -5.17 -17.16 35.99
N ILE A 61 -6.32 -17.14 35.30
CA ILE A 61 -6.84 -15.97 34.59
C ILE A 61 -7.17 -14.86 35.60
N ASN A 62 -7.85 -15.17 36.70
CA ASN A 62 -8.18 -14.19 37.73
C ASN A 62 -6.94 -13.59 38.40
N THR A 63 -5.90 -14.41 38.60
CA THR A 63 -4.61 -13.92 39.13
C THR A 63 -3.88 -13.05 38.11
N SER A 64 -3.91 -13.42 36.82
CA SER A 64 -3.33 -12.66 35.72
C SER A 64 -4.03 -11.31 35.52
N ILE A 65 -5.36 -11.25 35.62
CA ILE A 65 -6.14 -10.01 35.54
C ILE A 65 -5.79 -9.08 36.69
N LEU A 66 -5.67 -9.59 37.92
CA LEU A 66 -5.24 -8.81 39.08
C LEU A 66 -3.83 -8.26 38.92
N GLN A 67 -2.92 -9.04 38.32
CA GLN A 67 -1.56 -8.61 38.04
C GLN A 67 -1.54 -7.53 36.94
N LEU A 68 -2.29 -7.71 35.86
CA LEU A 68 -2.44 -6.72 34.78
C LEU A 68 -3.04 -5.40 35.28
N GLN A 69 -4.02 -5.45 36.18
CA GLN A 69 -4.56 -4.24 36.81
C GLN A 69 -3.52 -3.51 37.67
N LYS A 70 -2.69 -4.25 38.42
CA LYS A 70 -1.58 -3.66 39.18
C LYS A 70 -0.52 -3.04 38.27
N ASP A 71 -0.15 -3.73 37.19
CA ASP A 71 0.84 -3.25 36.24
C ASP A 71 0.32 -2.05 35.44
N PHE A 72 -0.96 -2.02 35.07
CA PHE A 72 -1.60 -0.87 34.46
C PHE A 72 -1.64 0.34 35.40
N LYS A 73 -1.92 0.11 36.70
CA LYS A 73 -1.88 1.17 37.72
C LYS A 73 -0.47 1.71 37.93
N ARG A 74 0.55 0.83 37.90
CA ARG A 74 1.97 1.23 37.96
C ARG A 74 2.36 2.03 36.73
N ALA A 75 2.06 1.54 35.52
CA ALA A 75 2.33 2.24 34.27
C ALA A 75 1.66 3.61 34.20
N ARG A 76 0.44 3.76 34.72
CA ARG A 76 -0.25 5.05 34.81
C ARG A 76 0.42 5.99 35.82
N GLN A 77 0.89 5.48 36.95
CA GLN A 77 1.66 6.27 37.93
C GLN A 77 3.02 6.70 37.35
N GLU A 78 3.70 5.81 36.62
CA GLU A 78 4.98 6.06 35.98
C GLU A 78 4.83 7.09 34.85
N ASN A 79 3.81 6.95 33.99
CA ASN A 79 3.46 7.96 32.99
C ASN A 79 3.13 9.31 33.62
N ASN A 80 2.37 9.34 34.72
CA ASN A 80 2.11 10.60 35.42
C ASN A 80 3.39 11.21 36.04
N ARG A 81 4.33 10.39 36.49
CA ARG A 81 5.63 10.84 36.99
C ARG A 81 6.51 11.38 35.85
N LEU A 82 6.53 10.69 34.71
CA LEU A 82 7.23 11.12 33.50
C LEU A 82 6.62 12.42 32.96
N LEU A 83 5.30 12.55 32.89
CA LEU A 83 4.62 13.78 32.50
C LEU A 83 4.93 14.97 33.44
N ARG A 84 5.07 14.71 34.74
CA ARG A 84 5.50 15.76 35.70
C ARG A 84 6.96 16.14 35.50
N ALA A 85 7.84 15.17 35.21
CA ALA A 85 9.24 15.43 34.91
C ALA A 85 9.40 16.21 33.61
N THR A 86 8.69 15.83 32.54
CA THR A 86 8.69 16.56 31.26
C THR A 86 8.10 17.95 31.42
N ASN A 87 7.06 18.14 32.24
CA ASN A 87 6.53 19.46 32.54
C ASN A 87 7.52 20.32 33.32
N LEU A 88 8.29 19.74 34.25
CA LEU A 88 9.38 20.45 34.94
C LEU A 88 10.51 20.83 33.99
N GLU A 89 10.90 19.95 33.06
CA GLU A 89 11.87 20.27 32.01
C GLU A 89 11.36 21.37 31.07
N LEU A 90 10.08 21.33 30.69
CA LEU A 90 9.46 22.37 29.88
C LEU A 90 9.43 23.72 30.62
N ILE A 91 9.10 23.71 31.91
CA ILE A 91 9.12 24.90 32.76
C ILE A 91 10.54 25.43 32.89
N GLN A 92 11.55 24.57 33.10
CA GLN A 92 12.95 24.99 33.11
C GLN A 92 13.42 25.56 31.76
N LEU A 93 12.97 25.01 30.64
CA LEU A 93 13.27 25.53 29.30
C LEU A 93 12.53 26.86 29.03
N MET A 94 11.32 27.03 29.55
CA MET A 94 10.59 28.29 29.50
C MET A 94 11.20 29.35 30.42
N GLU A 95 11.64 28.97 31.61
CA GLU A 95 12.30 29.84 32.60
C GLU A 95 13.68 30.27 32.06
N GLN A 96 14.50 29.34 31.56
CA GLN A 96 15.74 29.65 30.83
C GLN A 96 15.49 30.48 29.56
N GLY A 97 14.37 30.25 28.87
CA GLY A 97 13.93 31.06 27.72
C GLY A 97 13.61 32.51 28.10
N ASP A 98 12.99 32.74 29.25
CA ASP A 98 12.64 34.08 29.75
C ASP A 98 13.87 34.84 30.31
N HIS A 99 14.93 34.12 30.69
CA HIS A 99 16.24 34.71 31.00
C HIS A 99 17.10 35.02 29.75
N VAL A 100 16.79 34.43 28.58
CA VAL A 100 17.54 34.61 27.32
C VAL A 100 16.92 35.68 26.41
N VAL A 101 15.68 36.11 26.68
CA VAL A 101 14.99 37.15 25.90
C VAL A 101 14.73 38.41 26.74
N LYS A 102 15.79 38.99 27.31
CA LYS A 102 15.89 40.45 27.51
C LYS A 102 17.32 40.92 27.23
N SER A 103 17.51 41.63 26.12
CA SER A 103 18.64 42.56 25.94
C SER A 103 18.06 43.96 25.82
N PRO A 104 18.60 44.92 26.58
CA PRO A 104 19.19 46.03 25.87
C PRO A 104 20.56 46.37 26.46
N TRP A 105 21.49 46.70 25.58
CA TRP A 105 22.76 47.33 25.91
C TRP A 105 22.62 48.36 27.04
N SER A 106 23.28 48.11 28.19
CA SER A 106 23.69 49.13 29.16
C SER A 106 24.82 48.60 30.04
N SER A 107 25.90 49.39 30.10
CA SER A 107 27.03 49.37 31.03
C SER A 107 27.96 48.13 31.08
N TRP A 108 29.01 48.16 30.27
CA TRP A 108 30.34 47.72 30.72
C TRP A 108 31.00 48.88 31.50
N GLN A 109 30.58 49.05 32.75
CA GLN A 109 31.37 49.72 33.79
C GLN A 109 31.12 48.95 35.09
N TYR A 110 32.21 48.38 35.66
CA TYR A 110 32.32 47.63 36.92
C TYR A 110 31.62 46.26 36.93
N GLY A 111 32.14 45.15 37.45
CA GLY A 111 33.33 44.83 38.22
C GLY A 111 33.29 43.30 38.48
N MET A 112 34.46 42.70 38.63
CA MET A 112 34.71 41.27 38.84
C MET A 112 33.91 40.65 40.02
N ASN A 113 33.49 39.38 39.92
CA ASN A 113 34.06 38.26 40.72
C ASN A 113 33.29 36.92 40.67
N TYR A 114 34.07 35.85 40.43
CA TYR A 114 33.95 34.42 40.74
C TYR A 114 32.61 33.66 40.60
N VAL A 115 32.62 32.66 39.71
CA VAL A 115 31.86 31.41 39.90
C VAL A 115 32.86 30.25 39.81
N TYR A 116 33.04 29.56 40.93
CA TYR A 116 33.72 28.27 40.97
C TYR A 116 32.79 27.20 40.40
N ASN A 117 33.34 26.29 39.60
CA ASN A 117 32.62 25.10 39.17
C ASN A 117 33.04 23.95 40.09
N ASP A 118 32.05 23.18 40.56
CA ASP A 118 32.30 22.00 41.37
C ASP A 118 33.12 20.99 40.56
N TRP A 119 34.23 20.58 41.16
CA TRP A 119 35.23 19.59 40.72
C TRP A 119 36.41 20.11 39.88
N GLN A 120 37.28 20.83 40.60
CA GLN A 120 38.76 20.86 40.50
C GLN A 120 39.43 20.94 39.10
N GLY A 121 39.03 21.88 38.24
CA GLY A 121 39.84 22.25 37.08
C GLY A 121 39.54 23.65 36.52
N THR A 122 40.58 24.39 36.13
CA THR A 122 40.45 25.67 35.43
C THR A 122 39.84 25.46 34.04
N TYR A 123 38.80 26.22 33.70
CA TYR A 123 38.08 26.18 32.41
C TYR A 123 39.04 26.08 31.21
N LYS A 124 38.81 25.09 30.32
CA LYS A 124 39.63 24.84 29.12
C LYS A 124 39.62 26.11 28.23
N GLY A 125 40.74 26.84 28.24
CA GLY A 125 40.92 28.10 27.51
C GLY A 125 41.34 29.31 28.35
N ARG A 126 41.51 29.18 29.68
CA ARG A 126 42.01 30.29 30.54
C ARG A 126 43.41 30.12 31.12
N GLY A 127 44.06 28.97 30.95
CA GLY A 127 45.37 28.67 31.55
C GLY A 127 46.60 29.16 30.78
N ASP A 128 46.47 29.52 29.50
CA ASP A 128 47.57 29.80 28.58
C ASP A 128 47.87 31.29 28.37
N LYS A 129 47.06 32.19 28.95
CA LYS A 129 47.20 33.64 28.73
C LYS A 129 48.52 34.21 29.28
N LYS A 130 48.94 33.80 30.49
CA LYS A 130 50.18 34.31 31.13
C LYS A 130 51.47 33.79 30.49
N ALA A 131 51.40 32.69 29.73
CA ALA A 131 52.53 32.11 29.00
C ALA A 131 52.61 32.61 27.55
N LYS A 132 51.47 32.90 26.90
CA LYS A 132 51.39 33.37 25.50
C LYS A 132 51.46 34.90 25.33
N TYR A 133 51.21 35.66 26.39
CA TYR A 133 51.30 37.13 26.41
C TYR A 133 52.32 37.57 27.48
N PRO A 134 53.63 37.48 27.18
CA PRO A 134 54.70 37.67 28.17
C PRO A 134 54.89 39.12 28.66
N TYR A 135 54.15 40.09 28.11
CA TYR A 135 54.21 41.50 28.53
C TYR A 135 52.86 42.20 28.35
N GLU A 136 52.34 42.79 29.42
CA GLU A 136 51.07 43.55 29.47
C GLU A 136 51.34 45.04 29.76
N GLY A 137 52.09 45.72 28.90
CA GLY A 137 52.44 47.15 29.05
C GLY A 137 52.78 47.82 27.71
N VAL A 138 53.13 49.12 27.74
CA VAL A 138 53.53 49.86 26.53
C VAL A 138 54.92 49.42 26.09
N TYR A 139 55.07 49.03 24.82
CA TYR A 139 56.36 48.69 24.23
C TYR A 139 57.22 49.94 24.07
N GLN A 140 58.50 49.85 24.43
CA GLN A 140 59.47 50.93 24.32
C GLN A 140 60.42 50.68 23.14
N ARG A 141 60.72 51.73 22.37
CA ARG A 141 61.79 51.68 21.33
C ARG A 141 63.15 51.80 22.02
N SER A 142 64.18 51.17 21.47
CA SER A 142 65.56 51.33 21.97
C SER A 142 65.94 52.80 22.03
N LEU A 143 66.75 53.19 23.01
CA LEU A 143 67.35 54.52 23.09
C LEU A 143 68.55 54.67 22.14
N ASP A 144 69.13 53.55 21.69
CA ASP A 144 70.19 53.52 20.69
C ASP A 144 69.64 53.82 19.28
N ILE A 145 70.26 54.77 18.58
CA ILE A 145 69.85 55.19 17.24
C ILE A 145 70.18 54.14 16.17
N TYR A 146 71.19 53.30 16.40
CA TYR A 146 71.60 52.27 15.45
C TYR A 146 70.62 51.09 15.46
N GLU A 147 70.04 50.76 16.62
CA GLU A 147 68.99 49.74 16.73
C GLU A 147 67.64 50.18 16.13
N ARG A 148 67.44 51.48 15.89
CA ARG A 148 66.20 52.02 15.31
C ARG A 148 66.26 52.27 13.80
N SER A 149 67.46 52.35 13.21
CA SER A 149 67.66 52.95 11.88
C SER A 149 68.35 52.04 10.87
N VAL A 150 68.93 50.91 11.31
CA VAL A 150 69.54 49.93 10.42
C VAL A 150 68.47 48.96 9.95
N SER A 151 68.29 48.86 8.63
CA SER A 151 67.34 47.92 8.04
C SER A 151 67.69 46.47 8.41
N PRO A 152 66.71 45.61 8.73
CA PRO A 152 66.90 44.17 8.92
C PRO A 152 67.63 43.46 7.76
N ASP A 153 67.63 44.05 6.57
CA ASP A 153 68.27 43.52 5.35
C ASP A 153 69.67 44.07 5.09
N SER A 154 70.19 44.96 5.95
CA SER A 154 71.56 45.44 5.84
C SER A 154 72.53 44.39 6.38
N ASP A 155 73.65 44.17 5.69
CA ASP A 155 74.74 43.30 6.16
C ASP A 155 75.29 43.70 7.54
N LYS A 156 75.01 44.93 7.99
CA LYS A 156 75.40 45.47 9.30
C LYS A 156 74.35 45.21 10.40
N TYR A 157 73.15 44.74 10.07
CA TYR A 157 72.09 44.44 11.04
C TYR A 157 72.48 43.31 12.02
N GLY A 158 73.28 42.34 11.55
CA GLY A 158 73.80 41.25 12.37
C GLY A 158 74.76 41.68 13.49
N LEU A 159 75.28 42.92 13.44
CA LEU A 159 76.22 43.47 14.42
C LEU A 159 75.53 44.20 15.58
N LEU A 160 74.20 44.37 15.54
CA LEU A 160 73.43 45.00 16.61
C LEU A 160 73.24 44.05 17.80
N SER A 161 73.42 44.57 19.01
CA SER A 161 73.16 43.84 20.26
C SER A 161 71.65 43.57 20.39
N ARG A 162 71.22 42.32 20.20
CA ARG A 162 69.80 41.94 20.34
C ARG A 162 69.38 41.96 21.81
N ASN A 163 68.97 43.11 22.34
CA ASN A 163 68.48 43.23 23.70
C ASN A 163 67.08 42.59 23.80
N ARG A 164 66.98 41.38 24.37
CA ARG A 164 65.76 40.55 24.37
C ARG A 164 64.86 40.81 25.58
N ARG A 165 64.51 42.07 25.81
CA ARG A 165 63.58 42.43 26.90
C ARG A 165 62.12 42.24 26.45
N PRO A 166 61.22 41.75 27.33
CA PRO A 166 59.82 41.51 26.96
C PRO A 166 59.06 42.74 26.48
N ASN A 167 59.55 43.94 26.82
CA ASN A 167 58.94 45.23 26.52
C ASN A 167 59.49 45.94 25.26
N PHE A 168 60.20 45.23 24.39
CA PHE A 168 60.88 45.82 23.23
C PHE A 168 60.00 45.83 21.96
N ALA A 169 59.86 47.00 21.32
CA ALA A 169 58.91 47.21 20.21
C ALA A 169 59.25 46.47 18.89
N LEU A 170 60.47 45.98 18.72
CA LEU A 170 60.93 45.28 17.51
C LEU A 170 60.74 43.74 17.57
N GLY A 171 60.11 43.23 18.63
CA GLY A 171 59.68 41.83 18.76
C GLY A 171 60.37 41.06 19.89
N SER A 172 59.56 40.39 20.72
CA SER A 172 60.04 39.45 21.74
C SER A 172 60.45 38.11 21.11
N ALA A 173 61.50 37.47 21.63
CA ALA A 173 61.97 36.16 21.16
C ALA A 173 60.96 35.02 21.38
N ALA A 174 59.92 35.23 22.19
CA ALA A 174 58.88 34.24 22.49
C ALA A 174 57.65 34.30 21.56
N GLY A 175 57.58 35.27 20.64
CA GLY A 175 56.36 35.56 19.87
C GLY A 175 55.29 36.26 20.70
N TYR A 176 54.34 36.94 20.05
CA TYR A 176 53.24 37.64 20.71
C TYR A 176 51.92 37.03 20.25
N GLY A 177 51.17 36.40 21.16
CA GLY A 177 49.88 35.79 20.85
C GLY A 177 49.96 34.44 20.13
N ILE A 178 48.81 34.00 19.58
CA ILE A 178 48.59 32.64 19.07
C ILE A 178 49.09 32.44 17.61
N GLY A 179 49.58 33.49 16.95
CA GLY A 179 50.10 33.42 15.58
C GLY A 179 51.46 34.09 15.42
N SER A 180 52.46 33.35 14.91
CA SER A 180 53.73 33.94 14.46
C SER A 180 53.61 34.31 12.97
N PHE A 181 53.56 35.59 12.64
CA PHE A 181 53.63 36.01 11.25
C PHE A 181 55.10 36.08 10.81
N LYS A 182 55.51 35.27 9.82
CA LYS A 182 56.74 35.50 9.07
C LYS A 182 56.41 36.46 7.93
N PRO A 183 56.92 37.71 7.92
CA PRO A 183 56.74 38.57 6.76
C PRO A 183 57.45 37.93 5.56
N VAL A 184 56.70 37.61 4.51
CA VAL A 184 57.26 37.21 3.21
C VAL A 184 57.41 38.48 2.38
N LYS A 185 58.58 38.65 1.76
CA LYS A 185 58.99 39.89 1.12
C LYS A 185 58.91 39.79 -0.40
N GLU A 186 58.45 40.86 -1.05
CA GLU A 186 58.49 40.98 -2.51
C GLU A 186 59.92 41.34 -2.99
N PRO A 187 60.34 40.92 -4.20
CA PRO A 187 61.66 41.21 -4.72
C PRO A 187 61.80 42.68 -5.14
N ILE A 188 62.95 43.28 -4.81
CA ILE A 188 63.29 44.66 -5.14
C ILE A 188 63.71 44.75 -6.61
N VAL A 189 63.07 45.65 -7.37
CA VAL A 189 63.48 46.00 -8.74
C VAL A 189 64.29 47.31 -8.69
N PRO A 190 65.57 47.32 -9.10
CA PRO A 190 66.34 48.56 -9.19
C PRO A 190 65.89 49.40 -10.39
N PHE A 191 65.73 50.71 -10.19
CA PHE A 191 65.64 51.69 -11.28
C PHE A 191 66.86 52.62 -11.20
N GLU A 192 67.62 52.71 -12.29
CA GLU A 192 68.79 53.58 -12.39
C GLU A 192 68.39 54.99 -12.81
N VAL A 193 68.99 55.99 -12.17
CA VAL A 193 68.88 57.41 -12.54
C VAL A 193 70.24 57.83 -13.10
N ASN A 194 70.31 58.11 -14.40
CA ASN A 194 71.55 58.53 -15.07
C ASN A 194 71.68 60.06 -15.06
N ALA A 195 72.73 60.56 -14.41
CA ALA A 195 73.22 61.94 -14.59
C ALA A 195 74.34 61.92 -15.65
N GLY A 196 74.17 62.73 -16.71
CA GLY A 196 75.03 62.67 -17.89
C GLY A 196 76.41 63.32 -17.72
N ILE A 197 77.45 62.64 -18.22
CA ILE A 197 78.75 63.23 -18.59
C ILE A 197 79.23 62.53 -19.88
N ARG A 198 79.56 63.30 -20.92
CA ARG A 198 80.18 62.83 -22.16
C ARG A 198 81.71 62.87 -22.03
N PRO A 199 82.42 61.79 -22.42
CA PRO A 199 83.55 62.00 -23.32
C PRO A 199 83.67 60.99 -24.48
N ARG A 200 84.37 61.51 -25.50
CA ARG A 200 84.70 61.07 -26.85
C ARG A 200 84.95 59.57 -27.10
N ASN A 201 84.25 59.10 -28.13
CA ASN A 201 84.62 58.11 -29.16
C ASN A 201 85.15 56.73 -28.70
N ILE A 202 84.28 55.71 -28.77
CA ILE A 202 84.67 54.29 -28.76
C ILE A 202 83.84 53.55 -29.82
N ASN A 203 84.54 52.84 -30.70
CA ASN A 203 83.99 52.01 -31.77
C ASN A 203 83.66 50.61 -31.21
N LYS A 204 82.37 50.22 -31.20
CA LYS A 204 81.92 48.84 -30.85
C LYS A 204 80.77 48.41 -31.75
N SER A 205 80.80 47.15 -32.15
CA SER A 205 79.83 46.44 -33.00
C SER A 205 78.42 46.41 -32.41
N ALA A 206 77.41 46.27 -33.27
CA ALA A 206 75.99 46.34 -32.94
C ALA A 206 75.59 45.32 -31.84
N ILE A 207 75.01 45.83 -30.75
CA ILE A 207 74.40 45.03 -29.68
C ILE A 207 72.99 44.66 -30.13
N ARG A 208 72.68 43.36 -30.22
CA ARG A 208 71.32 42.86 -30.43
C ARG A 208 70.60 42.83 -29.08
N ILE A 209 69.66 43.74 -28.87
CA ILE A 209 68.73 43.71 -27.72
C ILE A 209 67.72 42.60 -28.01
N ALA A 210 67.52 41.67 -27.07
CA ALA A 210 66.43 40.70 -27.17
C ALA A 210 65.09 41.45 -27.08
N ASP A 211 64.16 41.15 -28.00
CA ASP A 211 62.83 41.76 -27.98
C ASP A 211 62.18 41.58 -26.60
N LYS A 212 61.63 42.67 -26.04
CA LYS A 212 60.87 42.59 -24.78
C LYS A 212 59.63 41.75 -25.03
N THR A 213 59.52 40.60 -24.36
CA THR A 213 58.26 39.88 -24.25
C THR A 213 57.28 40.72 -23.45
N ALA A 214 56.18 41.12 -24.08
CA ALA A 214 55.07 41.77 -23.38
C ALA A 214 54.57 40.81 -22.27
N VAL A 215 54.48 41.31 -21.04
CA VAL A 215 53.83 40.58 -19.96
C VAL A 215 52.33 40.64 -20.25
N THR A 216 51.81 39.64 -20.95
CA THR A 216 50.37 39.50 -21.16
C THR A 216 49.74 39.31 -19.77
N PRO A 217 48.81 40.17 -19.32
CA PRO A 217 48.13 39.93 -18.06
C PRO A 217 47.47 38.56 -18.11
N THR A 218 47.70 37.71 -17.12
CA THR A 218 46.92 36.48 -16.94
C THR A 218 45.49 36.90 -16.67
N LEU A 219 44.62 36.77 -17.67
CA LEU A 219 43.19 36.94 -17.45
C LEU A 219 42.79 35.97 -16.32
N PRO A 220 42.07 36.44 -15.28
CA PRO A 220 41.47 35.51 -14.34
C PRO A 220 40.59 34.54 -15.14
N GLU A 221 40.64 33.26 -14.79
CA GLU A 221 39.68 32.31 -15.33
C GLU A 221 38.28 32.86 -15.06
N ALA A 222 37.48 33.00 -16.12
CA ALA A 222 36.08 33.36 -15.98
C ALA A 222 35.44 32.32 -15.05
N ILE A 223 34.76 32.79 -14.00
CA ILE A 223 34.01 31.91 -13.11
C ILE A 223 32.96 31.20 -13.96
N SER A 224 33.23 29.93 -14.30
CA SER A 224 32.34 29.09 -15.09
C SER A 224 31.44 28.33 -14.11
N PHE A 225 30.17 28.75 -14.04
CA PHE A 225 29.15 28.06 -13.27
C PHE A 225 28.26 27.31 -14.27
N THR A 226 28.34 25.97 -14.26
CA THR A 226 27.37 25.16 -14.99
C THR A 226 26.24 24.87 -14.02
N PRO A 227 25.01 25.37 -14.27
CA PRO A 227 23.90 25.12 -13.38
C PRO A 227 23.59 23.61 -13.36
N PRO A 228 23.10 23.09 -12.24
CA PRO A 228 22.59 21.73 -12.22
C PRO A 228 21.32 21.65 -13.07
N LYS A 229 21.34 20.80 -14.09
CA LYS A 229 20.12 20.41 -14.79
C LYS A 229 19.36 19.42 -13.91
N PRO A 230 18.08 19.68 -13.57
CA PRO A 230 17.29 18.74 -12.80
C PRO A 230 17.26 17.36 -13.46
N VAL A 231 17.56 16.32 -12.70
CA VAL A 231 17.41 14.93 -13.15
C VAL A 231 15.96 14.53 -12.94
N ILE A 232 15.18 14.56 -14.01
CA ILE A 232 13.75 14.25 -13.99
C ILE A 232 13.56 12.81 -14.48
N GLY A 233 13.48 11.88 -13.55
CA GLY A 233 13.09 10.50 -13.85
C GLY A 233 11.60 10.34 -13.66
N ILE A 234 10.85 10.11 -14.75
CA ILE A 234 9.45 9.70 -14.63
C ILE A 234 9.44 8.23 -14.20
N PRO A 235 8.82 7.89 -13.05
CA PRO A 235 8.67 6.50 -12.63
C PRO A 235 7.96 5.70 -13.72
N LYS A 236 8.25 4.40 -13.80
CA LYS A 236 7.42 3.50 -14.60
C LYS A 236 5.99 3.54 -14.08
N ASP A 237 5.04 3.40 -15.00
CA ASP A 237 3.63 3.32 -14.63
C ASP A 237 3.40 2.15 -13.66
N PRO A 238 2.53 2.32 -12.65
CA PRO A 238 2.04 1.21 -11.84
C PRO A 238 1.57 0.07 -12.74
N PHE A 239 2.02 -1.16 -12.46
CA PHE A 239 1.46 -2.32 -13.14
C PHE A 239 0.00 -2.46 -12.71
N THR A 240 -0.89 -2.43 -13.70
CA THR A 240 -2.34 -2.44 -13.49
C THR A 240 -2.93 -3.71 -14.11
N PRO A 241 -2.67 -4.90 -13.52
CA PRO A 241 -3.25 -6.12 -14.06
C PRO A 241 -4.76 -6.00 -14.04
N ASN A 242 -5.43 -6.68 -14.97
CA ASN A 242 -6.89 -6.79 -14.88
C ASN A 242 -7.25 -7.44 -13.54
N PRO A 243 -8.37 -7.03 -12.91
CA PRO A 243 -8.89 -7.77 -11.77
C PRO A 243 -9.07 -9.25 -12.18
N PRO A 244 -9.25 -10.17 -11.21
CA PRO A 244 -9.67 -11.52 -11.57
C PRO A 244 -10.91 -11.45 -12.50
N THR A 245 -11.07 -12.38 -13.43
CA THR A 245 -12.16 -12.36 -14.44
C THR A 245 -12.97 -13.66 -14.46
N PHE A 246 -12.76 -14.55 -13.50
CA PHE A 246 -13.52 -15.80 -13.46
C PHE A 246 -15.01 -15.54 -13.15
N ALA A 247 -15.86 -16.35 -13.77
CA ALA A 247 -17.28 -16.42 -13.48
C ALA A 247 -17.57 -17.72 -12.72
N VAL A 248 -18.51 -17.65 -11.78
CA VAL A 248 -19.15 -18.83 -11.17
C VAL A 248 -20.52 -18.93 -11.83
N ILE A 249 -20.61 -19.68 -12.92
CA ILE A 249 -21.87 -19.80 -13.66
C ILE A 249 -22.80 -20.75 -12.90
N LEU A 250 -23.98 -20.26 -12.53
CA LEU A 250 -25.00 -20.97 -11.76
C LEU A 250 -26.33 -20.88 -12.53
N GLY A 251 -27.05 -21.99 -12.62
CA GLY A 251 -28.31 -22.07 -13.36
C GLY A 251 -29.49 -22.36 -12.46
N ALA A 252 -30.69 -21.95 -12.86
CA ALA A 252 -31.90 -22.25 -12.12
C ALA A 252 -32.24 -23.75 -12.17
N ASP A 253 -33.05 -24.18 -11.20
CA ASP A 253 -33.69 -25.48 -11.22
C ASP A 253 -35.15 -25.41 -10.81
N CYS A 254 -35.73 -26.58 -10.58
CA CYS A 254 -37.16 -26.72 -10.38
C CYS A 254 -37.52 -26.34 -8.95
N ASN A 255 -38.79 -25.98 -8.77
CA ASN A 255 -39.32 -25.58 -7.47
C ASN A 255 -39.10 -26.65 -6.39
N GLU A 256 -39.22 -26.22 -5.14
CA GLU A 256 -39.29 -27.06 -3.93
C GLU A 256 -39.88 -28.46 -4.18
N GLY A 257 -39.10 -29.50 -3.83
CA GLY A 257 -39.56 -30.89 -3.80
C GLY A 257 -39.85 -31.56 -5.16
N CYS A 258 -39.64 -30.89 -6.30
CA CYS A 258 -39.83 -31.50 -7.62
C CYS A 258 -38.56 -32.16 -8.20
N SER A 259 -38.69 -32.67 -9.41
CA SER A 259 -37.59 -33.13 -10.27
C SER A 259 -37.47 -32.15 -11.44
N SER A 260 -36.26 -31.84 -11.88
CA SER A 260 -36.00 -30.91 -12.99
C SER A 260 -36.58 -31.38 -14.32
N ALA A 261 -36.71 -32.69 -14.52
CA ALA A 261 -37.54 -33.31 -15.55
C ALA A 261 -37.77 -34.79 -15.22
N SER A 262 -38.63 -35.46 -16.01
CA SER A 262 -38.92 -36.88 -15.87
C SER A 262 -37.69 -37.79 -16.00
N ASN A 263 -36.68 -37.37 -16.78
CA ASN A 263 -35.43 -38.11 -16.99
C ASN A 263 -34.27 -37.62 -16.10
N THR A 264 -34.47 -36.59 -15.28
CA THR A 264 -33.50 -36.09 -14.30
C THR A 264 -34.15 -36.10 -12.91
N PRO A 265 -34.47 -37.30 -12.40
CA PRO A 265 -35.19 -37.44 -11.15
C PRO A 265 -34.32 -37.01 -9.97
N ARG A 266 -34.95 -36.34 -9.01
CA ARG A 266 -34.35 -36.09 -7.70
C ARG A 266 -34.06 -37.42 -6.99
N GLN A 267 -32.93 -37.50 -6.31
CA GLN A 267 -32.54 -38.68 -5.52
C GLN A 267 -31.99 -38.25 -4.17
N LYS A 268 -32.18 -39.05 -3.12
CA LYS A 268 -31.50 -38.86 -1.84
C LYS A 268 -30.22 -39.71 -1.79
N SER A 269 -29.15 -39.17 -1.21
CA SER A 269 -27.91 -39.90 -1.03
C SER A 269 -28.09 -41.07 -0.06
N ASN A 270 -27.29 -42.12 -0.27
CA ASN A 270 -27.22 -43.26 0.64
C ASN A 270 -26.73 -42.80 2.02
N THR A 271 -27.31 -43.33 3.10
CA THR A 271 -26.90 -42.95 4.48
C THR A 271 -25.48 -43.38 4.83
N SER A 272 -24.90 -44.33 4.08
CA SER A 272 -23.50 -44.74 4.21
C SER A 272 -22.52 -43.60 3.96
N ILE A 273 -22.92 -42.55 3.23
CA ILE A 273 -22.04 -41.40 2.96
C ILE A 273 -21.60 -40.67 4.23
N ILE A 274 -22.41 -40.73 5.29
CA ILE A 274 -22.12 -40.08 6.57
C ILE A 274 -20.92 -40.72 7.29
N ALA A 275 -20.64 -42.00 7.00
CA ALA A 275 -19.51 -42.74 7.55
C ALA A 275 -18.39 -42.97 6.53
N ASP A 276 -18.44 -42.27 5.39
CA ASP A 276 -17.47 -42.45 4.30
C ASP A 276 -16.13 -41.80 4.64
N THR A 277 -15.04 -42.55 4.54
CA THR A 277 -13.70 -42.03 4.87
C THR A 277 -13.11 -41.11 3.80
N ARG A 278 -13.77 -40.96 2.65
CA ARG A 278 -13.33 -40.07 1.56
C ARG A 278 -13.59 -38.60 1.87
N SER A 279 -14.57 -38.28 2.73
CA SER A 279 -14.91 -36.90 3.11
C SER A 279 -15.51 -36.81 4.51
N ALA A 280 -15.46 -35.65 5.15
CA ALA A 280 -16.11 -35.40 6.43
C ALA A 280 -17.64 -35.21 6.37
N GLN A 281 -18.28 -35.38 5.21
CA GLN A 281 -19.72 -35.15 5.02
C GLN A 281 -20.54 -35.88 6.09
N ASN A 282 -21.35 -35.13 6.83
CA ASN A 282 -22.06 -35.64 8.01
C ASN A 282 -23.58 -35.58 7.88
N THR A 283 -24.08 -35.25 6.69
CA THR A 283 -25.51 -35.25 6.36
C THR A 283 -25.74 -35.96 5.03
N THR A 284 -26.94 -36.53 4.85
CA THR A 284 -27.40 -36.87 3.50
C THR A 284 -27.69 -35.59 2.71
N THR A 285 -27.70 -35.73 1.39
CA THR A 285 -28.03 -34.66 0.45
C THR A 285 -29.00 -35.16 -0.60
N TRP A 286 -29.71 -34.25 -1.25
CA TRP A 286 -30.42 -34.53 -2.48
C TRP A 286 -29.52 -34.28 -3.69
N LEU A 287 -29.54 -35.20 -4.65
CA LEU A 287 -29.08 -34.95 -6.01
C LEU A 287 -30.20 -34.23 -6.76
N HIS A 288 -29.86 -33.06 -7.30
CA HIS A 288 -30.72 -32.25 -8.14
C HIS A 288 -30.00 -31.88 -9.43
N TYR A 289 -30.74 -31.28 -10.37
CA TYR A 289 -30.22 -30.88 -11.67
C TYR A 289 -30.72 -29.49 -12.03
N THR A 290 -29.91 -28.68 -12.71
CA THR A 290 -30.43 -27.46 -13.35
C THR A 290 -31.50 -27.83 -14.38
N TRP A 291 -32.32 -26.87 -14.84
CA TRP A 291 -33.27 -27.13 -15.92
C TRP A 291 -32.62 -27.76 -17.17
N PRO A 292 -33.31 -28.64 -17.93
CA PRO A 292 -32.80 -29.27 -19.14
C PRO A 292 -32.90 -28.38 -20.38
N ASN A 293 -33.91 -27.50 -20.43
CA ASN A 293 -34.34 -26.76 -21.62
C ASN A 293 -33.88 -25.30 -21.61
N GLY A 294 -32.71 -25.02 -21.05
CA GLY A 294 -32.08 -23.70 -21.13
C GLY A 294 -31.56 -23.41 -22.54
N THR A 295 -32.43 -23.15 -23.50
CA THR A 295 -32.00 -22.58 -24.78
C THR A 295 -31.63 -21.10 -24.65
N ALA A 296 -32.10 -20.42 -23.60
CA ALA A 296 -31.87 -19.00 -23.32
C ALA A 296 -30.73 -18.72 -22.31
N THR A 297 -30.31 -19.72 -21.53
CA THR A 297 -29.18 -19.58 -20.59
C THR A 297 -28.20 -20.73 -20.78
N SER A 298 -26.91 -20.41 -20.68
CA SER A 298 -25.86 -21.41 -20.85
C SER A 298 -25.58 -22.25 -19.60
N ALA A 299 -26.31 -21.96 -18.51
CA ALA A 299 -26.21 -22.57 -17.19
C ALA A 299 -27.23 -23.70 -16.95
N GLU A 300 -28.24 -23.85 -17.82
CA GLU A 300 -29.37 -24.78 -17.65
C GLU A 300 -29.31 -25.92 -18.68
N ARG A 301 -28.52 -26.96 -18.40
CA ARG A 301 -28.39 -28.15 -19.27
C ARG A 301 -28.43 -29.46 -18.49
N SER A 302 -29.30 -29.56 -17.50
CA SER A 302 -29.33 -30.68 -16.56
C SER A 302 -27.99 -30.90 -15.87
N TYR A 303 -27.35 -29.84 -15.40
CA TYR A 303 -26.10 -29.95 -14.64
C TYR A 303 -26.40 -30.43 -13.23
N ALA A 304 -25.76 -31.53 -12.84
CA ALA A 304 -25.97 -32.17 -11.55
C ALA A 304 -25.35 -31.36 -10.41
N PHE A 305 -26.02 -31.31 -9.27
CA PHE A 305 -25.54 -30.69 -8.04
C PHE A 305 -26.19 -31.31 -6.79
N LYS A 306 -25.57 -31.09 -5.62
CA LYS A 306 -26.12 -31.54 -4.33
C LYS A 306 -26.88 -30.43 -3.63
N MET A 307 -27.87 -30.81 -2.81
CA MET A 307 -28.62 -29.89 -1.96
C MET A 307 -28.88 -30.46 -0.57
N TYR A 308 -28.86 -29.63 0.49
CA TYR A 308 -29.20 -30.07 1.85
C TYR A 308 -30.57 -29.60 2.35
N ALA A 309 -30.96 -28.35 2.12
CA ALA A 309 -32.25 -27.80 2.55
C ALA A 309 -32.86 -26.86 1.48
N GLU A 310 -34.19 -26.71 1.53
CA GLU A 310 -35.00 -25.89 0.61
C GLU A 310 -35.86 -24.85 1.37
N THR A 311 -36.71 -24.12 0.63
CA THR A 311 -37.63 -23.08 1.10
C THR A 311 -38.57 -23.52 2.23
N ASP A 312 -38.96 -24.80 2.25
CA ASP A 312 -39.86 -25.37 3.26
C ASP A 312 -39.19 -25.51 4.63
N THR A 313 -37.86 -25.51 4.66
CA THR A 313 -37.06 -25.55 5.88
C THR A 313 -37.03 -24.15 6.48
N THR A 314 -37.55 -23.96 7.68
CA THR A 314 -37.49 -22.67 8.41
C THR A 314 -36.42 -22.66 9.51
N ASP A 315 -35.96 -23.84 9.93
CA ASP A 315 -34.87 -24.05 10.89
C ASP A 315 -33.88 -25.06 10.29
N ILE A 316 -32.65 -24.64 10.02
CA ILE A 316 -31.62 -25.49 9.40
C ILE A 316 -31.22 -26.70 10.26
N THR A 317 -31.56 -26.71 11.54
CA THR A 317 -31.34 -27.87 12.42
C THR A 317 -32.39 -28.96 12.22
N ASP A 318 -33.48 -28.65 11.49
CA ASP A 318 -34.57 -29.52 11.14
C ASP A 318 -34.93 -29.39 9.64
N PRO A 319 -34.12 -29.95 8.73
CA PRO A 319 -34.42 -29.95 7.30
C PRO A 319 -35.77 -30.61 7.02
N GLN A 320 -36.63 -29.88 6.32
CA GLN A 320 -37.95 -30.34 5.92
C GLN A 320 -37.94 -30.88 4.49
N PHE A 321 -39.04 -31.53 4.10
CA PHE A 321 -39.28 -31.96 2.72
C PHE A 321 -40.78 -32.08 2.47
N ASN A 322 -41.30 -31.26 1.57
CA ASN A 322 -42.66 -31.37 1.08
C ASN A 322 -42.77 -32.34 -0.10
N VAL A 323 -43.75 -33.24 -0.03
CA VAL A 323 -44.04 -34.18 -1.12
C VAL A 323 -44.86 -33.48 -2.19
N VAL A 324 -44.28 -33.32 -3.38
CA VAL A 324 -45.01 -32.80 -4.55
C VAL A 324 -45.68 -33.94 -5.32
N ALA A 325 -46.97 -33.78 -5.61
CA ALA A 325 -47.73 -34.77 -6.38
C ALA A 325 -47.11 -34.99 -7.78
N GLY A 326 -46.88 -36.25 -8.15
CA GLY A 326 -46.26 -36.62 -9.43
C GLY A 326 -44.72 -36.71 -9.42
N HIS A 327 -44.08 -36.42 -8.29
CA HIS A 327 -42.63 -36.50 -8.12
C HIS A 327 -42.22 -37.62 -7.14
N PRO A 328 -41.00 -38.19 -7.28
CA PRO A 328 -40.52 -39.23 -6.38
C PRO A 328 -40.35 -38.67 -4.96
N ASN A 329 -40.98 -39.30 -3.98
CA ASN A 329 -40.76 -38.97 -2.57
C ASN A 329 -39.39 -39.49 -2.12
N VAL A 330 -38.43 -38.57 -2.03
CA VAL A 330 -37.05 -38.88 -1.60
C VAL A 330 -36.81 -38.62 -0.10
N GLY A 331 -37.77 -37.99 0.59
CA GLY A 331 -37.75 -37.69 2.02
C GLY A 331 -36.73 -36.63 2.45
N ALA A 332 -36.89 -36.13 3.68
CA ALA A 332 -36.03 -35.12 4.30
C ALA A 332 -34.59 -35.60 4.52
N ASN A 333 -33.62 -34.68 4.47
CA ASN A 333 -32.22 -34.99 4.77
C ASN A 333 -32.00 -35.28 6.26
N THR A 334 -30.90 -35.96 6.58
CA THR A 334 -30.57 -36.29 7.97
C THR A 334 -30.23 -35.03 8.76
N ARG A 335 -30.81 -34.92 9.95
CA ARG A 335 -30.46 -33.91 10.95
C ARG A 335 -29.04 -34.11 11.44
N LEU A 336 -28.39 -33.03 11.85
CA LEU A 336 -27.14 -33.18 12.58
C LEU A 336 -27.39 -33.82 13.95
N PRO A 337 -26.45 -34.67 14.44
CA PRO A 337 -26.51 -35.19 15.79
C PRO A 337 -26.48 -34.06 16.83
N SER A 338 -27.17 -34.27 17.96
CA SER A 338 -27.14 -33.33 19.09
C SER A 338 -25.71 -33.07 19.57
N GLY A 339 -25.40 -31.81 19.86
CA GLY A 339 -24.08 -31.35 20.27
C GLY A 339 -23.09 -31.10 19.13
N ILE A 340 -23.40 -31.50 17.89
CA ILE A 340 -22.59 -31.18 16.72
C ILE A 340 -23.10 -29.89 16.06
N ASN A 341 -22.15 -29.01 15.75
CA ASN A 341 -22.44 -27.66 15.27
C ASN A 341 -21.88 -27.36 13.88
N THR A 342 -21.08 -28.27 13.31
CA THR A 342 -20.47 -28.10 12.00
C THR A 342 -21.13 -29.01 10.97
N TYR A 343 -21.76 -28.42 9.96
CA TYR A 343 -22.20 -29.11 8.76
C TYR A 343 -21.01 -29.25 7.81
N TYR A 344 -20.74 -30.45 7.31
CA TYR A 344 -19.76 -30.69 6.24
C TYR A 344 -20.51 -30.99 4.96
N PHE A 345 -20.39 -30.10 3.98
CA PHE A 345 -21.14 -30.16 2.73
C PHE A 345 -20.19 -29.99 1.54
N ASN A 346 -20.31 -30.82 0.51
CA ASN A 346 -19.40 -30.80 -0.61
C ASN A 346 -20.08 -30.98 -1.98
N SER A 347 -19.33 -30.70 -3.05
CA SER A 347 -19.71 -30.98 -4.43
C SER A 347 -19.03 -32.24 -5.01
N TYR A 348 -18.52 -33.14 -4.18
CA TYR A 348 -17.77 -34.31 -4.65
C TYR A 348 -18.67 -35.27 -5.41
N ASN A 349 -18.18 -35.77 -6.54
CA ASN A 349 -18.84 -36.85 -7.25
C ASN A 349 -18.15 -38.18 -6.91
N PHE A 350 -18.70 -38.88 -5.92
CA PHE A 350 -18.15 -40.17 -5.49
C PHE A 350 -18.44 -41.31 -6.48
N GLY A 351 -19.45 -41.14 -7.35
CA GLY A 351 -19.91 -42.14 -8.32
C GLY A 351 -20.87 -43.20 -7.75
N ASP A 352 -20.88 -43.39 -6.43
CA ASP A 352 -21.65 -44.43 -5.71
C ASP A 352 -22.55 -43.87 -4.59
N GLU A 353 -22.70 -42.55 -4.51
CA GLU A 353 -23.48 -41.86 -3.47
C GLU A 353 -25.00 -42.00 -3.64
N PHE A 354 -25.49 -42.20 -4.87
CA PHE A 354 -26.92 -42.20 -5.21
C PHE A 354 -27.35 -43.53 -5.84
N GLY A 355 -28.53 -44.03 -5.46
CA GLY A 355 -28.99 -45.37 -5.81
C GLY A 355 -29.19 -45.64 -7.31
N SER A 356 -29.55 -44.64 -8.11
CA SER A 356 -29.75 -44.78 -9.57
C SER A 356 -28.64 -44.12 -10.40
N GLY A 357 -27.50 -43.80 -9.78
CA GLY A 357 -26.40 -43.09 -10.45
C GLY A 357 -26.77 -41.66 -10.88
N VAL A 358 -25.79 -40.96 -11.45
CA VAL A 358 -25.95 -39.58 -11.92
C VAL A 358 -26.27 -39.58 -13.42
N VAL A 359 -27.41 -38.97 -13.78
CA VAL A 359 -27.84 -38.75 -15.17
C VAL A 359 -26.87 -37.84 -15.93
N THR A 360 -26.64 -38.12 -17.21
CA THR A 360 -25.81 -37.32 -18.10
C THR A 360 -26.45 -35.97 -18.42
N SER A 361 -25.67 -34.89 -18.46
CA SER A 361 -26.15 -33.56 -18.87
C SER A 361 -26.55 -33.49 -20.35
N VAL A 362 -27.35 -32.48 -20.71
CA VAL A 362 -27.80 -32.25 -22.10
C VAL A 362 -26.63 -31.83 -23.00
N GLY A 363 -26.46 -32.54 -24.12
CA GLY A 363 -25.35 -32.35 -25.05
C GLY A 363 -24.19 -33.27 -24.69
N SER A 364 -23.03 -32.70 -24.33
CA SER A 364 -21.90 -33.48 -23.83
C SER A 364 -22.13 -33.88 -22.37
N ASN A 365 -21.68 -35.08 -21.99
CA ASN A 365 -21.76 -35.54 -20.62
C ASN A 365 -20.73 -34.81 -19.74
N LYS A 366 -21.19 -33.84 -18.96
CA LYS A 366 -20.39 -33.07 -18.00
C LYS A 366 -20.69 -33.41 -16.54
N ASN A 367 -21.72 -34.23 -16.27
CA ASN A 367 -22.09 -34.57 -14.90
C ASN A 367 -21.19 -35.65 -14.29
N ASN A 368 -20.59 -36.52 -15.12
CA ASN A 368 -19.69 -37.57 -14.66
C ASN A 368 -18.22 -37.10 -14.64
N GLN A 369 -17.97 -35.97 -13.98
CA GLN A 369 -16.63 -35.45 -13.68
C GLN A 369 -16.33 -35.59 -12.19
N TYR A 370 -15.13 -35.23 -11.76
CA TYR A 370 -14.69 -35.34 -10.36
C TYR A 370 -15.51 -34.45 -9.39
N PHE A 371 -16.07 -33.35 -9.88
CA PHE A 371 -16.97 -32.51 -9.09
C PHE A 371 -18.30 -32.35 -9.82
N PHE A 372 -19.35 -32.14 -9.05
CA PHE A 372 -20.62 -31.63 -9.55
C PHE A 372 -20.47 -30.19 -10.02
N ILE A 373 -21.09 -29.85 -11.14
CA ILE A 373 -20.90 -28.57 -11.83
C ILE A 373 -22.14 -27.67 -11.84
N GLY A 374 -23.30 -28.15 -11.39
CA GLY A 374 -24.54 -27.37 -11.35
C GLY A 374 -24.61 -26.35 -10.21
N GLY A 375 -23.55 -26.24 -9.39
CA GLY A 375 -23.50 -25.39 -8.19
C GLY A 375 -24.21 -26.06 -7.02
N SER A 376 -23.48 -26.83 -6.20
CA SER A 376 -24.07 -27.53 -5.05
C SER A 376 -24.43 -26.54 -3.95
N ARG A 377 -25.64 -26.62 -3.42
CA ARG A 377 -26.29 -25.58 -2.58
C ARG A 377 -26.64 -26.16 -1.23
N PHE A 378 -25.98 -25.71 -0.17
CA PHE A 378 -26.31 -26.21 1.16
C PHE A 378 -27.75 -25.86 1.54
N TRP A 379 -28.16 -24.60 1.33
CA TRP A 379 -29.55 -24.20 1.51
C TRP A 379 -30.00 -23.26 0.41
N GLU A 380 -31.03 -23.67 -0.30
CA GLU A 380 -31.66 -22.90 -1.37
C GLU A 380 -33.03 -22.40 -0.95
N ILE A 381 -33.31 -21.12 -1.23
CA ILE A 381 -34.62 -20.54 -1.13
C ILE A 381 -35.08 -20.18 -2.54
N ASP A 382 -36.13 -20.86 -2.99
CA ASP A 382 -36.82 -20.66 -4.25
C ASP A 382 -38.31 -20.35 -4.03
N ASN A 383 -38.87 -19.52 -4.90
CA ASN A 383 -40.30 -19.22 -4.99
C ASN A 383 -40.99 -18.80 -3.66
N TYR A 384 -40.23 -18.25 -2.71
CA TYR A 384 -40.76 -17.82 -1.42
C TYR A 384 -41.56 -16.51 -1.54
N GLY A 385 -42.87 -16.58 -1.27
CA GLY A 385 -43.79 -15.45 -1.42
C GLY A 385 -43.71 -14.37 -0.32
N GLY A 386 -42.96 -14.61 0.75
CA GLY A 386 -42.82 -13.70 1.90
C GLY A 386 -41.49 -12.94 1.95
N THR A 387 -41.21 -12.35 3.12
CA THR A 387 -39.96 -11.63 3.44
C THR A 387 -39.29 -12.13 4.73
N GLY A 388 -39.60 -13.37 5.13
CA GLY A 388 -38.95 -14.08 6.23
C GLY A 388 -37.44 -14.21 6.11
N THR A 389 -36.81 -14.58 7.21
CA THR A 389 -35.35 -14.73 7.32
C THR A 389 -34.98 -16.21 7.42
N PHE A 390 -34.06 -16.64 6.55
CA PHE A 390 -33.44 -17.96 6.57
C PHE A 390 -32.01 -17.79 7.04
N GLU A 391 -31.71 -18.31 8.24
CA GLU A 391 -30.50 -17.97 8.97
C GLU A 391 -29.63 -19.18 9.27
N ILE A 392 -28.33 -19.10 8.97
CA ILE A 392 -27.31 -19.95 9.60
C ILE A 392 -27.03 -19.34 11.00
N PRO A 393 -27.42 -19.99 12.11
CA PRO A 393 -27.33 -19.38 13.44
C PRO A 393 -25.88 -19.22 13.93
N THR A 394 -25.67 -18.31 14.88
CA THR A 394 -24.33 -17.96 15.43
C THR A 394 -23.51 -19.15 15.92
N ASN A 395 -24.15 -20.19 16.45
CA ASN A 395 -23.47 -21.38 16.96
C ASN A 395 -23.27 -22.47 15.90
N LYS A 396 -23.56 -22.22 14.62
CA LYS A 396 -23.41 -23.18 13.53
C LYS A 396 -22.29 -22.80 12.57
N THR A 397 -21.64 -23.82 12.05
CA THR A 397 -20.59 -23.71 11.03
C THR A 397 -21.00 -24.53 9.81
N VAL A 398 -20.88 -23.96 8.61
CA VAL A 398 -21.01 -24.68 7.33
C VAL A 398 -19.63 -24.75 6.69
N SER A 399 -19.05 -25.95 6.63
CA SER A 399 -17.77 -26.22 5.99
C SER A 399 -17.99 -26.75 4.58
N LEU A 400 -17.62 -25.96 3.58
CA LEU A 400 -17.78 -26.25 2.16
C LEU A 400 -16.55 -26.99 1.60
N GLY A 401 -16.79 -28.06 0.83
CA GLY A 401 -15.77 -28.83 0.12
C GLY A 401 -16.07 -28.94 -1.38
N GLY A 402 -15.04 -28.95 -2.20
CA GLY A 402 -15.09 -28.96 -3.66
C GLY A 402 -15.17 -27.58 -4.28
N ILE A 403 -15.33 -27.58 -5.60
CA ILE A 403 -15.58 -26.38 -6.40
C ILE A 403 -17.08 -26.16 -6.56
N LEU A 404 -17.51 -24.94 -6.87
CA LEU A 404 -18.91 -24.60 -7.14
C LEU A 404 -19.84 -25.08 -6.01
N THR A 405 -19.43 -24.81 -4.77
CA THR A 405 -20.16 -25.18 -3.55
C THR A 405 -20.57 -23.93 -2.82
N LEU A 406 -21.86 -23.84 -2.46
CA LEU A 406 -22.52 -22.64 -1.99
C LEU A 406 -23.21 -22.89 -0.65
N ALA A 407 -23.16 -21.93 0.28
CA ALA A 407 -23.82 -22.10 1.58
C ALA A 407 -25.29 -21.65 1.57
N LEU A 408 -25.56 -20.40 1.17
CA LEU A 408 -26.91 -19.84 1.08
C LEU A 408 -27.17 -19.38 -0.35
N VAL A 409 -28.25 -19.85 -0.97
CA VAL A 409 -28.61 -19.51 -2.36
C VAL A 409 -30.05 -19.06 -2.44
N SER A 410 -30.28 -17.94 -3.13
CA SER A 410 -31.62 -17.48 -3.49
C SER A 410 -31.83 -17.60 -4.98
N GLN A 411 -32.87 -18.32 -5.40
CA GLN A 411 -33.49 -18.14 -6.72
C GLN A 411 -34.55 -17.03 -6.59
N GLU A 412 -34.09 -15.79 -6.81
CA GLU A 412 -34.89 -14.54 -6.90
C GLU A 412 -36.22 -14.48 -6.12
N ASN A 413 -36.20 -14.04 -4.86
CA ASN A 413 -37.41 -13.91 -4.03
C ASN A 413 -37.33 -12.73 -3.04
N GLY A 414 -38.29 -12.61 -2.12
CA GLY A 414 -38.30 -11.53 -1.13
C GLY A 414 -37.55 -11.81 0.17
N ALA A 415 -36.96 -13.00 0.33
CA ALA A 415 -36.42 -13.45 1.60
C ALA A 415 -35.12 -12.73 2.00
N THR A 416 -34.83 -12.79 3.29
CA THR A 416 -33.51 -12.45 3.84
C THR A 416 -32.71 -13.74 4.05
N LEU A 417 -31.63 -13.92 3.30
CA LEU A 417 -30.68 -15.00 3.53
C LEU A 417 -29.55 -14.47 4.39
N LYS A 418 -29.42 -15.00 5.61
CA LYS A 418 -28.55 -14.44 6.65
C LYS A 418 -27.56 -15.47 7.17
N ASN A 419 -26.28 -15.13 7.16
CA ASN A 419 -25.27 -15.88 7.90
C ASN A 419 -24.95 -15.16 9.21
N SER A 420 -25.36 -15.70 10.36
CA SER A 420 -24.89 -15.23 11.69
C SER A 420 -23.77 -16.12 12.25
N GLY A 421 -23.62 -17.33 11.72
CA GLY A 421 -22.62 -18.31 12.11
C GLY A 421 -21.31 -18.17 11.33
N THR A 422 -20.71 -19.31 11.00
CA THR A 422 -19.47 -19.38 10.22
C THR A 422 -19.68 -20.17 8.93
N ILE A 423 -19.32 -19.61 7.78
CA ILE A 423 -19.18 -20.34 6.51
C ILE A 423 -17.68 -20.41 6.19
N THR A 424 -17.14 -21.60 5.94
CA THR A 424 -15.70 -21.76 5.71
C THR A 424 -15.36 -22.96 4.84
N ASP A 425 -14.10 -23.11 4.46
CA ASP A 425 -13.51 -24.29 3.81
C ASP A 425 -12.35 -24.91 4.61
N ALA A 426 -12.14 -24.47 5.86
CA ALA A 426 -10.95 -24.78 6.64
C ALA A 426 -10.63 -26.28 6.77
N ALA A 427 -11.65 -27.14 6.78
CA ALA A 427 -11.52 -28.58 6.94
C ALA A 427 -11.35 -29.35 5.62
N GLU A 428 -11.59 -28.72 4.47
CA GLU A 428 -11.59 -29.39 3.16
C GLU A 428 -10.26 -30.09 2.85
N LYS A 429 -9.13 -29.47 3.23
CA LYS A 429 -7.79 -30.02 2.99
C LYS A 429 -7.58 -31.41 3.62
N ASP A 430 -8.38 -31.75 4.63
CA ASP A 430 -8.29 -33.00 5.38
C ASP A 430 -9.12 -34.12 4.73
N ASP A 431 -10.00 -33.79 3.77
CA ASP A 431 -10.76 -34.77 3.02
C ASP A 431 -9.85 -35.58 2.09
N ALA A 432 -9.88 -36.90 2.24
CA ALA A 432 -9.09 -37.80 1.40
C ALA A 432 -9.44 -37.66 -0.10
N TYR A 433 -10.66 -37.24 -0.42
CA TYR A 433 -11.06 -36.86 -1.78
C TYR A 433 -10.15 -35.75 -2.33
N ILE A 434 -10.01 -34.63 -1.62
CA ILE A 434 -9.16 -33.51 -2.05
C ILE A 434 -7.68 -33.85 -1.99
N GLN A 435 -7.25 -34.62 -0.99
CA GLN A 435 -5.85 -35.04 -0.92
C GLN A 435 -5.43 -35.83 -2.17
N ASN A 436 -6.33 -36.67 -2.69
CA ASN A 436 -6.11 -37.54 -3.85
C ASN A 436 -6.38 -36.87 -5.22
N ILE A 437 -6.81 -35.60 -5.27
CA ILE A 437 -7.10 -34.90 -6.55
C ILE A 437 -5.90 -34.90 -7.51
N THR A 438 -4.67 -34.90 -6.98
CA THR A 438 -3.44 -34.90 -7.78
C THR A 438 -3.32 -36.15 -8.65
N GLN A 439 -3.94 -37.27 -8.25
CA GLN A 439 -4.00 -38.50 -9.06
C GLN A 439 -4.94 -38.38 -10.26
N LYS A 440 -5.70 -37.29 -10.36
CA LYS A 440 -6.63 -36.99 -11.44
C LYS A 440 -6.14 -35.89 -12.37
N TYR A 441 -4.99 -35.26 -12.09
CA TYR A 441 -4.46 -34.20 -12.93
C TYR A 441 -4.22 -34.69 -14.36
N ASN A 442 -4.65 -33.88 -15.32
CA ASN A 442 -4.62 -34.20 -16.74
C ASN A 442 -4.09 -33.03 -17.60
N ILE A 443 -3.73 -31.90 -16.99
CA ILE A 443 -3.14 -30.75 -17.66
C ILE A 443 -1.79 -30.42 -17.01
N LYS A 444 -0.73 -30.40 -17.80
CA LYS A 444 0.64 -30.11 -17.38
C LYS A 444 0.92 -28.61 -17.29
N ASN A 445 0.39 -27.83 -18.23
CA ASN A 445 0.54 -26.37 -18.22
C ASN A 445 -0.67 -25.67 -18.86
N VAL A 446 -0.95 -24.46 -18.38
CA VAL A 446 -1.92 -23.54 -18.97
C VAL A 446 -1.32 -22.15 -18.95
N GLU A 447 -1.33 -21.48 -20.09
CA GLU A 447 -1.02 -20.06 -20.18
C GLU A 447 -2.31 -19.29 -20.43
N PHE A 448 -2.47 -18.16 -19.77
CA PHE A 448 -3.63 -17.29 -19.90
C PHE A 448 -3.25 -15.99 -20.62
N ASN A 449 -4.18 -15.44 -21.39
CA ASN A 449 -4.13 -14.07 -21.88
C ASN A 449 -4.43 -13.09 -20.74
N GLU A 450 -4.22 -11.79 -20.97
CA GLU A 450 -4.48 -10.75 -19.96
C GLU A 450 -5.95 -10.63 -19.54
N ASP A 451 -6.88 -11.08 -20.40
CA ASP A 451 -8.32 -11.16 -20.12
C ASP A 451 -8.72 -12.42 -19.31
N GLY A 452 -7.75 -13.30 -19.01
CA GLY A 452 -7.96 -14.56 -18.30
C GLY A 452 -8.41 -15.73 -19.20
N SER A 453 -8.55 -15.51 -20.52
CA SER A 453 -8.82 -16.59 -21.48
C SER A 453 -7.59 -17.48 -21.67
N VAL A 454 -7.78 -18.73 -22.08
CA VAL A 454 -6.68 -19.69 -22.27
C VAL A 454 -5.95 -19.37 -23.58
N LYS A 455 -4.65 -19.10 -23.46
CA LYS A 455 -3.73 -18.89 -24.59
C LYS A 455 -3.19 -20.20 -25.13
N THR A 456 -2.66 -21.05 -24.25
CA THR A 456 -2.17 -22.39 -24.59
C THR A 456 -2.50 -23.37 -23.46
N GLU A 457 -2.73 -24.64 -23.83
CA GLU A 457 -2.98 -25.74 -22.90
C GLU A 457 -2.16 -26.96 -23.33
N GLU A 458 -1.45 -27.57 -22.38
CA GLU A 458 -0.70 -28.80 -22.58
C GLU A 458 -1.33 -29.94 -21.75
N ALA A 459 -1.97 -30.89 -22.42
CA ALA A 459 -2.55 -32.06 -21.78
C ALA A 459 -1.50 -33.12 -21.44
N THR A 460 -1.76 -33.96 -20.43
CA THR A 460 -0.97 -35.14 -20.09
C THR A 460 -1.89 -36.29 -19.65
N SER A 461 -1.52 -37.51 -20.01
CA SER A 461 -2.15 -38.74 -19.52
C SER A 461 -1.49 -39.30 -18.26
N ASN A 462 -0.35 -38.74 -17.84
CA ASN A 462 0.38 -39.11 -16.62
C ASN A 462 0.10 -38.08 -15.52
N PRO A 463 -0.70 -38.40 -14.48
CA PRO A 463 -1.03 -37.45 -13.42
C PRO A 463 0.18 -36.89 -12.66
N SER A 464 1.30 -37.63 -12.64
CA SER A 464 2.54 -37.20 -11.97
C SER A 464 3.20 -36.00 -12.66
N GLU A 465 2.91 -35.78 -13.94
CA GLU A 465 3.37 -34.62 -14.72
C GLU A 465 2.33 -33.50 -14.76
N GLY A 466 1.10 -33.78 -14.33
CA GLY A 466 0.00 -32.84 -14.32
C GLY A 466 0.12 -31.82 -13.19
N LYS A 467 -0.43 -30.63 -13.41
CA LYS A 467 -0.56 -29.55 -12.42
C LYS A 467 -2.01 -29.18 -12.13
N TYR A 468 -2.91 -29.44 -13.08
CA TYR A 468 -4.32 -29.11 -12.97
C TYR A 468 -5.20 -30.29 -13.37
N LEU A 469 -6.37 -30.36 -12.73
CA LEU A 469 -7.52 -31.12 -13.19
C LEU A 469 -8.42 -30.18 -13.99
N LYS A 470 -8.58 -30.46 -15.28
CA LYS A 470 -9.53 -29.76 -16.14
C LYS A 470 -10.95 -30.25 -15.85
N ILE A 471 -11.82 -29.33 -15.45
CA ILE A 471 -13.25 -29.56 -15.27
C ILE A 471 -14.02 -28.71 -16.29
N PHE A 472 -14.84 -29.35 -17.10
CA PHE A 472 -15.78 -28.67 -17.98
C PHE A 472 -16.94 -28.15 -17.16
N GLY A 473 -17.00 -26.83 -16.98
CA GLY A 473 -18.07 -26.15 -16.26
C GLY A 473 -19.37 -26.04 -17.04
N PRO A 474 -20.36 -25.33 -16.50
CA PRO A 474 -21.51 -24.85 -17.25
C PRO A 474 -21.09 -24.05 -18.49
N SER A 475 -21.92 -24.01 -19.54
CA SER A 475 -21.60 -23.27 -20.77
C SER A 475 -20.29 -23.70 -21.46
N SER A 476 -19.54 -22.75 -22.02
CA SER A 476 -18.18 -22.89 -22.53
C SER A 476 -17.11 -22.81 -21.43
N SER A 477 -17.48 -22.60 -20.16
CA SER A 477 -16.51 -22.42 -19.08
C SER A 477 -15.69 -23.68 -18.82
N VAL A 478 -14.42 -23.46 -18.55
CA VAL A 478 -13.46 -24.51 -18.17
C VAL A 478 -12.78 -24.06 -16.89
N TYR A 479 -12.79 -24.93 -15.89
CA TYR A 479 -12.12 -24.70 -14.62
C TYR A 479 -10.85 -25.53 -14.55
N TYR A 480 -9.72 -24.88 -14.31
CA TYR A 480 -8.43 -25.54 -14.09
C TYR A 480 -8.21 -25.64 -12.59
N VAL A 481 -8.70 -26.74 -12.01
CA VAL A 481 -8.68 -26.95 -10.57
C VAL A 481 -7.33 -27.50 -10.17
N LYS A 482 -6.70 -26.89 -9.17
CA LYS A 482 -5.53 -27.45 -8.49
C LYS A 482 -5.71 -27.32 -6.99
N LYS A 483 -5.12 -28.27 -6.27
CA LYS A 483 -4.88 -28.14 -4.84
C LYS A 483 -3.81 -27.08 -4.62
N SER A 484 -4.11 -26.10 -3.77
CA SER A 484 -3.21 -25.02 -3.39
C SER A 484 -2.06 -25.53 -2.49
N ASP A 485 -1.09 -24.67 -2.19
CA ASP A 485 0.07 -25.05 -1.37
C ASP A 485 -0.32 -25.34 0.08
N ASP A 486 -1.41 -24.73 0.56
CA ASP A 486 -2.00 -25.02 1.87
C ASP A 486 -3.08 -26.11 1.82
N GLY A 487 -3.37 -26.68 0.66
CA GLY A 487 -4.19 -27.89 0.50
C GLY A 487 -5.66 -27.71 0.09
N TYR A 488 -6.07 -26.52 -0.35
CA TYR A 488 -7.47 -26.19 -0.65
C TYR A 488 -7.77 -26.18 -2.15
N VAL A 489 -9.05 -26.30 -2.52
CA VAL A 489 -9.52 -26.04 -3.90
C VAL A 489 -10.53 -24.89 -3.92
N GLY A 490 -10.68 -24.27 -5.07
CA GLY A 490 -11.34 -22.96 -5.23
C GLY A 490 -12.85 -22.94 -5.44
N TYR A 491 -13.35 -21.79 -5.93
CA TYR A 491 -14.71 -21.60 -6.47
C TYR A 491 -15.86 -21.80 -5.47
N LYS A 492 -15.67 -21.37 -4.22
CA LYS A 492 -16.71 -21.42 -3.18
C LYS A 492 -17.50 -20.13 -3.14
N VAL A 493 -18.78 -20.21 -2.76
CA VAL A 493 -19.62 -19.01 -2.56
C VAL A 493 -20.29 -19.05 -1.19
N GLY A 494 -20.20 -17.97 -0.42
CA GLY A 494 -20.87 -17.88 0.87
C GLY A 494 -22.37 -17.69 0.71
N ILE A 495 -22.75 -16.54 0.16
CA ILE A 495 -24.16 -16.19 -0.07
C ILE A 495 -24.33 -15.79 -1.54
N ALA A 496 -25.28 -16.39 -2.24
CA ALA A 496 -25.54 -16.14 -3.65
C ALA A 496 -26.99 -15.78 -3.94
N GLN A 497 -27.20 -14.92 -4.93
CA GLN A 497 -28.42 -14.92 -5.72
C GLN A 497 -28.11 -15.49 -7.10
N VAL A 498 -28.96 -16.41 -7.55
CA VAL A 498 -28.93 -17.02 -8.88
C VAL A 498 -30.27 -16.77 -9.58
N GLU A 499 -30.30 -17.04 -10.87
CA GLU A 499 -31.44 -16.78 -11.75
C GLU A 499 -32.69 -17.59 -11.39
N GLU A 500 -33.88 -17.00 -11.61
CA GLU A 500 -35.17 -17.70 -11.59
C GLU A 500 -35.82 -17.76 -12.98
N ASN A 501 -36.64 -18.79 -13.21
CA ASN A 501 -37.20 -19.07 -14.53
C ASN A 501 -38.29 -18.06 -14.97
N SER A 502 -39.09 -17.48 -14.07
CA SER A 502 -40.11 -16.46 -14.38
C SER A 502 -40.55 -15.60 -13.18
N ARG A 503 -40.47 -14.27 -13.31
CA ARG A 503 -40.86 -13.30 -12.25
C ARG A 503 -42.27 -12.71 -12.39
N THR A 504 -42.85 -12.76 -13.60
CA THR A 504 -44.29 -12.59 -13.77
C THR A 504 -44.91 -13.98 -13.69
N GLY A 505 -45.91 -14.19 -12.83
CA GLY A 505 -46.52 -15.51 -12.73
C GLY A 505 -46.99 -15.99 -14.11
N TRP A 506 -47.00 -17.30 -14.33
CA TRP A 506 -47.46 -17.88 -15.60
C TRP A 506 -48.84 -17.29 -15.96
N ASN A 507 -49.02 -16.81 -17.19
CA ASN A 507 -50.25 -16.20 -17.70
C ASN A 507 -50.73 -14.88 -17.03
N GLY A 508 -49.82 -14.00 -16.60
CA GLY A 508 -50.22 -12.66 -16.10
C GLY A 508 -50.81 -12.69 -14.69
N SER A 509 -50.53 -13.76 -13.93
CA SER A 509 -50.91 -13.88 -12.52
C SER A 509 -50.25 -12.76 -11.68
N PRO A 510 -50.92 -12.27 -10.62
CA PRO A 510 -50.38 -11.19 -9.78
C PRO A 510 -49.01 -11.53 -9.19
N ARG A 511 -48.21 -10.49 -8.91
CA ARG A 511 -46.91 -10.59 -8.22
C ARG A 511 -47.03 -11.50 -6.98
N TRP A 512 -46.30 -12.62 -6.99
CA TRP A 512 -46.34 -13.61 -5.92
C TRP A 512 -45.15 -13.47 -4.94
N ALA A 513 -44.00 -12.94 -5.38
CA ALA A 513 -42.83 -12.65 -4.52
C ALA A 513 -42.53 -11.15 -4.39
N GLN A 514 -42.05 -10.77 -3.21
CA GLN A 514 -41.64 -9.39 -2.86
C GLN A 514 -40.15 -9.16 -3.14
N TRP A 515 -39.71 -9.37 -4.37
CA TRP A 515 -38.30 -9.32 -4.78
C TRP A 515 -37.58 -8.02 -4.44
N GLU A 516 -38.30 -6.89 -4.35
CA GLU A 516 -37.75 -5.61 -3.89
C GLU A 516 -37.17 -5.69 -2.48
N SER A 517 -37.59 -6.69 -1.70
CA SER A 517 -37.18 -6.89 -0.31
C SER A 517 -35.99 -7.84 -0.15
N GLN A 518 -35.47 -8.43 -1.23
CA GLN A 518 -34.37 -9.40 -1.16
C GLN A 518 -33.16 -8.82 -0.43
N LYS A 519 -32.70 -9.54 0.59
CA LYS A 519 -31.47 -9.22 1.32
C LYS A 519 -30.57 -10.44 1.41
N LEU A 520 -29.30 -10.24 1.07
CA LEU A 520 -28.23 -11.21 1.28
C LEU A 520 -27.33 -10.61 2.37
N GLN A 521 -27.31 -11.20 3.57
CA GLN A 521 -26.70 -10.60 4.74
C GLN A 521 -25.63 -11.51 5.35
N ASN A 522 -24.41 -10.99 5.48
CA ASN A 522 -23.42 -11.58 6.38
C ASN A 522 -23.44 -10.81 7.71
N ALA A 523 -23.80 -11.50 8.78
CA ALA A 523 -23.76 -11.03 10.17
C ALA A 523 -22.69 -11.76 11.01
N GLY A 524 -22.08 -12.82 10.47
CA GLY A 524 -21.08 -13.65 11.12
C GLY A 524 -19.76 -13.68 10.35
N ILE A 525 -19.22 -14.87 10.13
CA ILE A 525 -17.92 -15.08 9.49
C ILE A 525 -18.10 -15.83 8.17
N ILE A 526 -17.48 -15.34 7.10
CA ILE A 526 -17.20 -16.09 5.87
C ILE A 526 -15.67 -16.14 5.72
N ASP A 527 -15.09 -17.34 5.64
CA ASP A 527 -13.63 -17.52 5.60
C ASP A 527 -13.21 -18.59 4.59
N PHE A 528 -12.71 -18.17 3.42
CA PHE A 528 -12.31 -19.05 2.33
C PHE A 528 -10.81 -18.99 2.01
N ARG A 529 -10.23 -20.16 1.80
CA ARG A 529 -8.80 -20.36 1.52
C ARG A 529 -8.53 -20.84 0.11
N GLY A 530 -9.50 -21.48 -0.53
CA GLY A 530 -9.44 -21.87 -1.93
C GLY A 530 -9.38 -20.67 -2.90
N GLU A 531 -8.59 -20.80 -3.97
CA GLU A 531 -8.48 -19.79 -5.03
C GLU A 531 -9.84 -19.46 -5.66
N ARG A 532 -10.05 -18.26 -6.22
CA ARG A 532 -11.27 -17.93 -6.98
C ARG A 532 -12.56 -18.15 -6.19
N SER A 533 -12.56 -17.85 -4.90
CA SER A 533 -13.75 -17.94 -4.06
C SER A 533 -14.42 -16.58 -3.92
N ILE A 534 -15.72 -16.58 -3.65
CA ILE A 534 -16.55 -15.37 -3.54
C ILE A 534 -17.28 -15.35 -2.19
N GLY A 535 -17.08 -14.32 -1.37
CA GLY A 535 -17.82 -14.22 -0.10
C GLY A 535 -19.33 -14.07 -0.33
N MET A 536 -19.70 -13.04 -1.09
CA MET A 536 -21.09 -12.77 -1.48
C MET A 536 -21.17 -12.49 -2.97
N TYR A 537 -22.17 -13.08 -3.64
CA TYR A 537 -22.30 -13.03 -5.10
C TYR A 537 -23.74 -12.79 -5.55
N VAL A 538 -23.93 -11.91 -6.53
CA VAL A 538 -25.17 -11.83 -7.29
C VAL A 538 -24.83 -12.13 -8.74
N TYR A 539 -25.49 -13.13 -9.33
CA TYR A 539 -25.24 -13.55 -10.70
C TYR A 539 -26.54 -13.78 -11.46
N LEU A 540 -26.85 -12.90 -12.41
CA LEU A 540 -28.03 -12.98 -13.27
C LEU A 540 -27.64 -12.76 -14.74
N PRO A 541 -27.40 -13.84 -15.52
CA PRO A 541 -26.88 -13.72 -16.89
C PRO A 541 -27.96 -13.46 -17.99
N LYS A 542 -29.25 -13.65 -17.66
CA LYS A 542 -30.36 -13.85 -18.63
C LYS A 542 -30.60 -12.77 -19.68
N GLN A 543 -31.11 -13.24 -20.81
CA GLN A 543 -31.69 -12.50 -21.94
C GLN A 543 -33.16 -12.08 -21.70
N ALA A 544 -33.56 -10.94 -22.26
CA ALA A 544 -34.91 -10.41 -22.22
C ALA A 544 -35.94 -11.30 -22.96
N GLY A 545 -36.65 -12.17 -22.23
CA GLY A 545 -37.90 -12.80 -22.67
C GLY A 545 -39.13 -12.02 -22.20
N SER A 546 -40.31 -12.24 -22.83
CA SER A 546 -41.52 -11.43 -22.58
C SER A 546 -42.16 -11.57 -21.19
N TYR A 547 -41.62 -12.43 -20.31
CA TYR A 547 -42.22 -12.77 -19.00
C TYR A 547 -41.28 -12.51 -17.80
N THR A 548 -40.10 -11.90 -18.03
CA THR A 548 -39.04 -11.79 -17.02
C THR A 548 -38.52 -10.35 -16.89
N THR A 549 -38.33 -9.86 -15.66
CA THR A 549 -37.57 -8.62 -15.43
C THR A 549 -36.08 -8.95 -15.47
N ASP A 550 -35.32 -8.21 -16.25
CA ASP A 550 -33.88 -8.38 -16.46
C ASP A 550 -33.01 -7.78 -15.33
N ARG A 551 -33.56 -7.55 -14.13
CA ARG A 551 -32.91 -6.75 -13.07
C ARG A 551 -32.81 -7.46 -11.73
N SER A 552 -31.67 -7.37 -11.04
CA SER A 552 -31.57 -7.76 -9.63
C SER A 552 -32.05 -6.64 -8.70
N PHE A 553 -32.76 -7.02 -7.63
CA PHE A 553 -33.18 -6.14 -6.52
C PHE A 553 -32.37 -6.39 -5.24
N ALA A 554 -31.37 -7.28 -5.33
CA ALA A 554 -30.64 -7.78 -4.18
C ALA A 554 -29.89 -6.66 -3.46
N LYS A 555 -30.00 -6.69 -2.14
CA LYS A 555 -29.21 -5.86 -1.23
C LYS A 555 -28.16 -6.76 -0.59
N MET A 556 -26.93 -6.64 -1.04
CA MET A 556 -25.78 -7.37 -0.49
C MET A 556 -25.20 -6.57 0.67
N GLU A 557 -25.26 -7.11 1.88
CA GLU A 557 -24.88 -6.42 3.10
C GLU A 557 -23.92 -7.27 3.93
N ASN A 558 -22.65 -6.84 4.02
CA ASN A 558 -21.73 -7.32 5.05
C ASN A 558 -21.92 -6.44 6.29
N LEU A 559 -22.68 -6.89 7.28
CA LEU A 559 -23.15 -6.08 8.39
C LEU A 559 -22.03 -5.70 9.36
N GLN A 560 -22.26 -4.73 10.24
CA GLN A 560 -21.31 -4.36 11.28
C GLN A 560 -20.88 -5.58 12.11
N ASP A 561 -19.62 -5.62 12.54
CA ASP A 561 -18.99 -6.69 13.32
C ASP A 561 -18.91 -8.07 12.64
N SER A 562 -19.38 -8.19 11.39
CA SER A 562 -19.18 -9.38 10.56
C SER A 562 -17.83 -9.36 9.83
N THR A 563 -17.36 -10.52 9.40
CA THR A 563 -16.08 -10.68 8.69
C THR A 563 -16.22 -11.52 7.43
N ILE A 564 -15.65 -11.05 6.31
CA ILE A 564 -15.32 -11.84 5.13
C ILE A 564 -13.79 -11.90 5.03
N SER A 565 -13.22 -13.10 5.00
CA SER A 565 -11.78 -13.35 5.01
C SER A 565 -11.40 -14.26 3.86
N LEU A 566 -10.42 -13.83 3.06
CA LEU A 566 -9.98 -14.53 1.87
C LEU A 566 -8.46 -14.69 1.88
N SER A 567 -7.99 -15.90 1.57
CA SER A 567 -6.56 -16.16 1.36
C SER A 567 -6.21 -16.91 0.08
N GLY A 568 -7.21 -17.32 -0.69
CA GLY A 568 -7.00 -17.90 -2.01
C GLY A 568 -6.83 -16.79 -3.05
N LYS A 569 -5.87 -16.94 -3.95
CA LYS A 569 -5.63 -15.97 -5.04
C LYS A 569 -6.86 -15.79 -5.93
N GLU A 570 -6.92 -14.67 -6.65
CA GLU A 570 -7.96 -14.38 -7.63
C GLU A 570 -9.38 -14.44 -7.05
N SER A 571 -9.62 -14.00 -5.82
CA SER A 571 -10.91 -14.12 -5.11
C SER A 571 -11.64 -12.78 -4.97
N TYR A 572 -12.93 -12.83 -4.61
CA TYR A 572 -13.75 -11.64 -4.34
C TYR A 572 -14.42 -11.68 -2.97
N GLY A 573 -14.35 -10.58 -2.21
CA GLY A 573 -15.16 -10.47 -0.99
C GLY A 573 -16.64 -10.35 -1.33
N MET A 574 -16.97 -9.34 -2.15
CA MET A 574 -18.29 -9.11 -2.70
C MET A 574 -18.19 -8.81 -4.20
N LYS A 575 -18.98 -9.50 -5.02
CA LYS A 575 -19.07 -9.28 -6.48
C LYS A 575 -20.54 -9.19 -6.92
N PHE A 576 -20.85 -8.20 -7.74
CA PHE A 576 -22.17 -8.03 -8.35
C PHE A 576 -22.08 -8.20 -9.87
N ALA A 577 -22.71 -9.24 -10.41
CA ALA A 577 -22.71 -9.61 -11.83
C ALA A 577 -24.15 -9.75 -12.33
N ALA A 578 -24.85 -8.62 -12.37
CA ALA A 578 -26.22 -8.50 -12.86
C ALA A 578 -26.48 -7.07 -13.32
N LYS A 579 -27.57 -6.87 -14.08
CA LYS A 579 -28.16 -5.55 -14.26
C LYS A 579 -28.95 -5.20 -13.01
N ALA A 580 -28.62 -4.11 -12.33
CA ALA A 580 -29.29 -3.70 -11.11
C ALA A 580 -30.59 -2.94 -11.36
N ASP A 581 -31.54 -3.10 -10.44
CA ASP A 581 -32.56 -2.11 -10.17
C ASP A 581 -32.03 -0.97 -9.30
N SER A 582 -32.69 0.20 -9.34
CA SER A 582 -32.38 1.38 -8.53
C SER A 582 -32.37 1.14 -7.01
N THR A 583 -33.04 0.09 -6.54
CA THR A 583 -33.10 -0.29 -5.12
C THR A 583 -32.05 -1.33 -4.71
N ALA A 584 -31.34 -1.93 -5.66
CA ALA A 584 -30.25 -2.85 -5.38
C ALA A 584 -29.03 -2.11 -4.83
N GLY A 585 -28.11 -2.84 -4.19
CA GLY A 585 -26.90 -2.25 -3.66
C GLY A 585 -25.92 -3.26 -3.07
N MET A 586 -24.69 -2.80 -2.87
CA MET A 586 -23.58 -3.59 -2.34
C MET A 586 -22.88 -2.78 -1.24
N VAL A 587 -23.15 -3.13 0.02
CA VAL A 587 -22.72 -2.36 1.19
C VAL A 587 -21.87 -3.19 2.14
N ASN A 588 -20.67 -2.71 2.44
CA ASN A 588 -19.83 -3.25 3.50
C ASN A 588 -19.86 -2.34 4.75
N ALA A 589 -20.46 -2.80 5.83
CA ALA A 589 -20.39 -2.20 7.16
C ALA A 589 -19.51 -2.98 8.15
N GLY A 590 -19.15 -4.22 7.81
CA GLY A 590 -18.24 -5.10 8.56
C GLY A 590 -16.80 -5.03 8.07
N THR A 591 -16.06 -6.12 8.26
CA THR A 591 -14.67 -6.25 7.83
C THR A 591 -14.53 -7.18 6.63
N ILE A 592 -13.78 -6.76 5.59
CA ILE A 592 -13.32 -7.63 4.51
C ILE A 592 -11.78 -7.67 4.53
N ILE A 593 -11.19 -8.86 4.58
CA ILE A 593 -9.74 -9.06 4.70
C ILE A 593 -9.23 -9.93 3.55
N LEU A 594 -8.34 -9.37 2.74
CA LEU A 594 -7.49 -10.11 1.80
C LEU A 594 -6.15 -10.36 2.48
N LYS A 595 -5.81 -11.62 2.73
CA LYS A 595 -4.64 -11.97 3.54
C LYS A 595 -3.84 -13.13 2.98
N ARG A 596 -2.65 -13.30 3.55
CA ARG A 596 -1.92 -14.56 3.52
C ARG A 596 -2.51 -15.54 4.54
N ASN A 597 -2.62 -16.82 4.17
CA ASN A 597 -2.81 -17.93 5.10
C ASN A 597 -1.45 -18.42 5.61
N ILE A 598 -1.02 -19.65 5.31
CA ILE A 598 0.32 -20.14 5.67
C ILE A 598 1.27 -19.86 4.50
N LYS A 599 0.92 -20.34 3.30
CA LYS A 599 1.64 -20.07 2.06
C LYS A 599 0.77 -19.36 1.04
N ASP A 600 -0.49 -19.74 0.94
CA ASP A 600 -1.43 -19.16 -0.02
C ASP A 600 -1.72 -17.70 0.35
N LYS A 601 -1.89 -16.88 -0.67
CA LYS A 601 -2.18 -15.45 -0.55
C LYS A 601 -3.36 -15.11 -1.44
N ALA A 602 -4.21 -14.21 -0.96
CA ALA A 602 -5.25 -13.58 -1.77
C ALA A 602 -4.65 -12.59 -2.79
N ASP A 603 -3.59 -12.97 -3.48
CA ASP A 603 -2.98 -12.19 -4.55
C ASP A 603 -3.97 -12.04 -5.71
N ASN A 604 -3.87 -10.92 -6.42
CA ASN A 604 -4.78 -10.59 -7.53
C ASN A 604 -6.27 -10.71 -7.15
N SER A 605 -6.64 -10.33 -5.93
CA SER A 605 -8.03 -10.43 -5.42
C SER A 605 -8.63 -9.05 -5.19
N ALA A 606 -9.96 -8.95 -5.11
CA ALA A 606 -10.65 -7.70 -4.81
C ALA A 606 -11.62 -7.85 -3.63
N ALA A 607 -11.56 -6.96 -2.65
CA ALA A 607 -12.48 -7.05 -1.51
C ALA A 607 -13.92 -6.70 -1.93
N MET A 608 -14.11 -5.65 -2.72
CA MET A 608 -15.38 -5.34 -3.38
C MET A 608 -15.15 -5.06 -4.86
N ALA A 609 -15.93 -5.69 -5.74
CA ALA A 609 -15.83 -5.51 -7.19
C ALA A 609 -17.20 -5.25 -7.83
N LEU A 610 -17.27 -4.16 -8.60
CA LEU A 610 -18.39 -3.81 -9.45
C LEU A 610 -17.88 -3.70 -10.90
N MET A 611 -17.91 -4.81 -11.63
CA MET A 611 -17.16 -4.94 -12.86
C MET A 611 -17.95 -5.56 -14.00
N GLU A 612 -17.49 -5.30 -15.23
CA GLU A 612 -17.97 -5.96 -16.43
C GLU A 612 -17.85 -7.49 -16.31
N ASP A 613 -18.86 -8.20 -16.83
CA ASP A 613 -18.89 -9.65 -16.88
C ASP A 613 -19.64 -10.05 -18.16
N ASP A 614 -18.90 -10.53 -19.17
CA ASP A 614 -19.42 -10.82 -20.51
C ASP A 614 -20.49 -11.92 -20.51
N SER A 615 -20.55 -12.72 -19.44
CA SER A 615 -21.62 -13.71 -19.28
C SER A 615 -22.97 -13.08 -18.93
N VAL A 616 -23.00 -11.80 -18.53
CA VAL A 616 -24.19 -11.00 -18.28
C VAL A 616 -24.59 -10.27 -19.56
N THR A 617 -25.44 -10.90 -20.36
CA THR A 617 -25.81 -10.41 -21.70
C THR A 617 -26.57 -9.09 -21.73
N THR A 618 -27.11 -8.66 -20.59
CA THR A 618 -27.83 -7.38 -20.42
C THR A 618 -26.95 -6.26 -19.87
N ASN A 619 -25.64 -6.52 -19.80
CA ASN A 619 -24.59 -5.71 -19.18
C ASN A 619 -24.74 -5.57 -17.66
N VAL A 620 -23.62 -5.60 -16.96
CA VAL A 620 -23.61 -5.32 -15.52
C VAL A 620 -23.90 -3.83 -15.31
N SER A 621 -24.80 -3.50 -14.39
CA SER A 621 -25.14 -2.11 -14.09
C SER A 621 -25.43 -1.93 -12.60
N MET A 622 -25.17 -0.72 -12.08
CA MET A 622 -25.57 -0.29 -10.75
C MET A 622 -25.65 1.23 -10.72
N ASP A 623 -26.71 1.78 -10.13
CA ASP A 623 -26.81 3.24 -9.95
C ASP A 623 -25.67 3.76 -9.07
N ARG A 624 -25.23 4.99 -9.36
CA ARG A 624 -24.21 5.66 -8.53
C ARG A 624 -24.69 5.81 -7.09
N GLY A 625 -23.76 5.72 -6.14
CA GLY A 625 -24.00 5.79 -4.70
C GLY A 625 -24.57 4.50 -4.10
N LYS A 626 -24.46 3.35 -4.77
CA LYS A 626 -25.00 2.06 -4.29
C LYS A 626 -23.95 1.02 -3.90
N ALA A 627 -22.70 1.20 -4.34
CA ALA A 627 -21.58 0.38 -3.91
C ALA A 627 -20.74 1.14 -2.86
N ILE A 628 -20.86 0.76 -1.58
CA ILE A 628 -20.36 1.56 -0.46
C ILE A 628 -19.58 0.72 0.55
N ASN A 629 -18.37 1.15 0.89
CA ASN A 629 -17.75 0.80 2.18
C ASN A 629 -18.25 1.81 3.23
N ALA A 630 -19.21 1.41 4.06
CA ALA A 630 -19.92 2.26 5.01
C ALA A 630 -18.98 2.80 6.12
N SER A 631 -19.44 3.74 6.94
CA SER A 631 -18.61 4.40 7.97
C SER A 631 -17.99 3.46 9.01
N THR A 632 -18.64 2.33 9.30
CA THR A 632 -18.10 1.27 10.16
C THR A 632 -17.28 0.24 9.39
N GLY A 633 -17.39 0.24 8.06
CA GLY A 633 -16.77 -0.72 7.17
C GLY A 633 -15.25 -0.63 7.16
N VAL A 634 -14.59 -1.78 7.20
CA VAL A 634 -13.13 -1.90 7.16
C VAL A 634 -12.75 -2.87 6.04
N ILE A 635 -11.85 -2.44 5.17
CA ILE A 635 -11.22 -3.30 4.16
C ILE A 635 -9.72 -3.38 4.47
N LYS A 636 -9.15 -4.58 4.45
CA LYS A 636 -7.73 -4.80 4.73
C LYS A 636 -7.05 -5.64 3.66
N LEU A 637 -5.87 -5.21 3.22
CA LEU A 637 -4.96 -5.94 2.33
C LEU A 637 -3.68 -6.22 3.10
N GLU A 638 -3.46 -7.46 3.51
CA GLU A 638 -2.39 -7.86 4.44
C GLU A 638 -1.48 -8.94 3.83
N ASN A 639 -0.23 -8.60 3.51
CA ASN A 639 0.75 -9.54 2.95
C ASN A 639 0.35 -10.19 1.61
N VAL A 640 -0.38 -9.44 0.79
CA VAL A 640 -0.81 -9.81 -0.58
C VAL A 640 -0.17 -8.90 -1.61
N GLN A 641 -0.31 -9.22 -2.90
CA GLN A 641 0.15 -8.40 -4.03
C GLN A 641 -0.91 -8.32 -5.13
N ASN A 642 -0.86 -7.26 -5.95
CA ASN A 642 -1.82 -6.98 -7.03
C ASN A 642 -3.28 -6.98 -6.56
N SER A 643 -3.52 -6.72 -5.27
CA SER A 643 -4.85 -6.82 -4.67
C SER A 643 -5.51 -5.46 -4.57
N LEU A 644 -6.84 -5.48 -4.61
CA LEU A 644 -7.68 -4.29 -4.70
C LEU A 644 -8.63 -4.22 -3.51
N GLY A 645 -8.73 -3.05 -2.87
CA GLY A 645 -9.77 -2.82 -1.86
C GLY A 645 -11.14 -2.71 -2.52
N MET A 646 -11.31 -1.69 -3.37
CA MET A 646 -12.53 -1.47 -4.15
C MET A 646 -12.17 -1.32 -5.62
N PHE A 647 -12.91 -1.98 -6.51
CA PHE A 647 -12.66 -1.96 -7.95
C PHE A 647 -13.95 -1.75 -8.77
N VAL A 648 -13.90 -0.81 -9.72
CA VAL A 648 -14.99 -0.55 -10.67
C VAL A 648 -14.50 -0.30 -12.09
N ASN A 649 -15.18 -0.89 -13.08
CA ASN A 649 -14.95 -0.60 -14.51
C ASN A 649 -16.25 -0.52 -15.35
N ILE A 650 -17.40 -0.39 -14.68
CA ILE A 650 -18.69 -0.10 -15.32
C ILE A 650 -19.08 1.37 -15.14
N ASP A 651 -20.15 1.83 -15.79
CA ASP A 651 -20.67 3.20 -15.73
C ASP A 651 -21.33 3.53 -14.37
N SER A 652 -20.53 3.52 -13.30
CA SER A 652 -20.98 3.69 -11.91
C SER A 652 -19.84 4.20 -11.01
N ASP A 653 -20.05 4.21 -9.71
CA ASP A 653 -19.06 4.60 -8.72
C ASP A 653 -18.98 3.63 -7.53
N MET A 654 -17.86 3.72 -6.82
CA MET A 654 -17.63 3.04 -5.55
C MET A 654 -17.15 4.03 -4.51
N THR A 655 -17.86 4.12 -3.38
CA THR A 655 -17.60 5.12 -2.34
C THR A 655 -17.05 4.49 -1.06
N ASN A 656 -15.92 4.99 -0.58
CA ASN A 656 -15.40 4.71 0.75
C ASN A 656 -15.81 5.79 1.76
N LYS A 657 -16.61 5.41 2.76
CA LYS A 657 -16.95 6.23 3.94
C LYS A 657 -16.27 5.72 5.22
N GLY A 658 -15.78 4.48 5.21
CA GLY A 658 -15.09 3.82 6.31
C GLY A 658 -13.59 3.82 6.14
N LYS A 659 -12.95 2.68 6.44
CA LYS A 659 -11.50 2.51 6.41
C LYS A 659 -11.06 1.50 5.36
N ILE A 660 -10.00 1.83 4.61
CA ILE A 660 -9.26 0.88 3.79
C ILE A 660 -7.80 0.89 4.27
N GLN A 661 -7.24 -0.28 4.56
CA GLN A 661 -5.90 -0.42 5.14
C GLN A 661 -5.06 -1.34 4.27
N ILE A 662 -3.91 -0.85 3.82
CA ILE A 662 -2.93 -1.63 3.07
C ILE A 662 -1.70 -1.83 3.94
N ASP A 663 -1.33 -3.09 4.18
CA ASP A 663 -0.05 -3.51 4.73
C ASP A 663 0.68 -4.36 3.68
N SER A 664 1.49 -3.66 2.88
CA SER A 664 2.12 -4.19 1.68
C SER A 664 3.62 -4.33 1.90
N ASP A 665 4.20 -5.50 1.67
CA ASP A 665 5.66 -5.68 1.63
C ASP A 665 6.03 -6.43 0.35
N ILE A 666 5.92 -5.71 -0.76
CA ILE A 666 6.19 -6.23 -2.11
C ILE A 666 7.65 -5.94 -2.45
N ALA A 667 8.32 -6.92 -3.09
CA ALA A 667 9.67 -6.77 -3.59
C ALA A 667 9.71 -5.91 -4.87
N GLU A 668 10.78 -5.15 -5.05
CA GLU A 668 11.04 -4.43 -6.30
C GLU A 668 11.40 -5.45 -7.40
N VAL A 669 10.84 -5.25 -8.60
CA VAL A 669 11.09 -6.07 -9.79
C VAL A 669 11.37 -5.20 -11.01
N ASP A 670 12.06 -5.75 -12.02
CA ASP A 670 12.52 -4.98 -13.18
C ASP A 670 11.37 -4.53 -14.11
N THR A 671 10.32 -5.34 -14.24
CA THR A 671 9.13 -5.10 -15.06
C THR A 671 7.86 -5.50 -14.31
N ASP A 672 6.73 -4.89 -14.67
CA ASP A 672 5.40 -5.25 -14.15
C ASP A 672 5.32 -5.26 -12.61
N GLN A 673 5.87 -4.20 -12.00
CA GLN A 673 5.95 -4.03 -10.54
C GLN A 673 4.60 -4.26 -9.85
N PRO A 674 4.43 -5.33 -9.05
CA PRO A 674 3.18 -5.55 -8.36
C PRO A 674 2.88 -4.44 -7.36
N MET A 675 1.62 -4.03 -7.27
CA MET A 675 1.17 -2.99 -6.35
C MET A 675 -0.19 -3.32 -5.76
N ASN A 676 -0.39 -2.99 -4.49
CA ASN A 676 -1.72 -3.02 -3.88
C ASN A 676 -2.40 -1.66 -4.01
N VAL A 677 -3.68 -1.65 -4.36
CA VAL A 677 -4.44 -0.41 -4.57
C VAL A 677 -5.68 -0.40 -3.69
N ALA A 678 -5.88 0.67 -2.92
CA ALA A 678 -7.02 0.73 -1.99
C ALA A 678 -8.32 0.93 -2.77
N MET A 679 -8.34 1.83 -3.75
CA MET A 679 -9.47 1.99 -4.67
C MET A 679 -8.99 2.18 -6.10
N ARG A 680 -9.57 1.45 -7.05
CA ARG A 680 -9.21 1.53 -8.47
C ARG A 680 -10.44 1.67 -9.37
N ALA A 681 -10.39 2.62 -10.29
CA ALA A 681 -11.37 2.80 -11.36
C ALA A 681 -10.70 2.63 -12.72
N ASP A 682 -11.28 1.79 -13.58
CA ASP A 682 -10.83 1.58 -14.95
C ASP A 682 -11.92 1.99 -15.94
N TYR A 683 -11.57 2.23 -17.21
CA TYR A 683 -12.54 2.38 -18.28
C TYR A 683 -13.16 1.03 -18.67
N GLY A 684 -14.38 1.07 -19.21
CA GLY A 684 -15.08 -0.13 -19.67
C GLY A 684 -14.69 -0.56 -21.07
N THR A 685 -15.08 -1.78 -21.41
CA THR A 685 -14.88 -2.39 -22.73
C THR A 685 -16.19 -2.50 -23.54
N GLY A 686 -17.32 -2.09 -22.96
CA GLY A 686 -18.64 -2.10 -23.61
C GLY A 686 -19.65 -3.08 -22.98
N HIS A 687 -19.30 -3.70 -21.85
CA HIS A 687 -20.09 -4.72 -21.16
C HIS A 687 -20.70 -4.20 -19.84
N GLY A 688 -21.08 -2.92 -19.84
CA GLY A 688 -21.60 -2.18 -18.70
C GLY A 688 -20.83 -0.89 -18.42
N GLY A 689 -19.56 -0.84 -18.81
CA GLY A 689 -18.79 0.39 -18.87
C GLY A 689 -18.70 0.92 -20.29
N SER A 690 -18.81 2.24 -20.44
CA SER A 690 -18.56 2.92 -21.69
C SER A 690 -17.08 2.86 -22.05
N THR A 691 -16.78 2.97 -23.34
CA THR A 691 -15.41 3.01 -23.86
C THR A 691 -14.84 4.44 -23.91
N THR A 692 -15.60 5.43 -23.43
CA THR A 692 -15.24 6.86 -23.43
C THR A 692 -14.47 7.22 -22.16
N PRO A 693 -13.20 7.65 -22.22
CA PRO A 693 -12.43 7.98 -21.01
C PRO A 693 -13.08 9.07 -20.15
N GLY A 694 -12.92 8.97 -18.82
CA GLY A 694 -13.36 9.99 -17.85
C GLY A 694 -14.87 10.04 -17.55
N LEU A 695 -15.71 9.26 -18.24
CA LEU A 695 -17.17 9.24 -18.07
C LEU A 695 -17.72 7.93 -17.47
N ASN A 696 -16.88 6.92 -17.26
CA ASN A 696 -17.36 5.56 -17.00
C ASN A 696 -17.39 5.26 -15.50
N ALA A 697 -16.24 4.93 -14.92
CA ALA A 697 -16.12 4.49 -13.54
C ALA A 697 -15.51 5.56 -12.64
N GLU A 698 -15.90 5.57 -11.38
CA GLU A 698 -15.32 6.47 -10.38
C GLU A 698 -15.09 5.80 -9.04
N VAL A 699 -13.93 6.04 -8.44
CA VAL A 699 -13.68 5.72 -7.04
C VAL A 699 -13.66 6.98 -6.19
N ILE A 700 -14.43 6.97 -5.10
CA ILE A 700 -14.66 8.15 -4.26
C ILE A 700 -14.24 7.85 -2.81
N ASN A 701 -13.24 8.53 -2.31
CA ASN A 701 -12.97 8.61 -0.88
C ASN A 701 -13.77 9.79 -0.32
N ASP A 702 -14.82 9.50 0.43
CA ASP A 702 -15.81 10.48 0.91
C ASP A 702 -15.27 11.29 2.10
N THR A 703 -16.04 12.25 2.60
CA THR A 703 -15.62 13.15 3.69
C THR A 703 -15.15 12.44 4.97
N THR A 704 -15.68 11.25 5.28
CA THR A 704 -15.25 10.44 6.43
C THR A 704 -14.30 9.31 6.05
N GLY A 705 -14.07 9.11 4.75
CA GLY A 705 -13.28 8.02 4.21
C GLY A 705 -11.80 8.15 4.58
N GLU A 706 -11.23 7.07 5.09
CA GLU A 706 -9.82 7.00 5.50
C GLU A 706 -9.12 5.83 4.82
N ILE A 707 -8.10 6.12 4.03
CA ILE A 707 -7.20 5.15 3.41
C ILE A 707 -5.86 5.20 4.14
N LYS A 708 -5.36 4.05 4.63
CA LYS A 708 -4.07 3.92 5.30
C LYS A 708 -3.10 3.07 4.51
N LEU A 709 -1.93 3.62 4.24
CA LEU A 709 -0.84 2.96 3.52
C LEU A 709 0.27 2.57 4.49
N LYS A 710 0.80 1.35 4.35
CA LYS A 710 1.94 0.85 5.12
C LYS A 710 2.82 -0.04 4.23
N GLY A 711 4.13 0.09 4.41
CA GLY A 711 5.14 -0.73 3.74
C GLY A 711 5.45 -0.27 2.31
N LYS A 712 5.62 -1.18 1.36
CA LYS A 712 6.15 -0.90 0.01
C LYS A 712 5.11 -1.12 -1.09
N PHE A 713 5.16 -0.28 -2.12
CA PHE A 713 4.35 -0.41 -3.35
C PHE A 713 2.84 -0.44 -3.09
N ALA A 714 2.34 0.58 -2.39
CA ALA A 714 0.93 0.78 -2.12
C ALA A 714 0.41 2.06 -2.79
N ILE A 715 -0.80 2.01 -3.34
CA ILE A 715 -1.49 3.17 -3.92
C ILE A 715 -2.80 3.42 -3.17
N GLY A 716 -3.06 4.68 -2.80
CA GLY A 716 -4.33 5.07 -2.20
C GLY A 716 -5.48 4.99 -3.19
N GLN A 717 -5.43 5.79 -4.26
CA GLN A 717 -6.39 5.71 -5.37
C GLN A 717 -5.71 5.67 -6.72
N LEU A 718 -6.25 4.90 -7.66
CA LEU A 718 -5.75 4.80 -9.03
C LEU A 718 -6.91 4.88 -10.03
N ALA A 719 -6.80 5.75 -11.02
CA ALA A 719 -7.71 5.79 -12.16
C ALA A 719 -6.98 5.46 -13.47
N ARG A 720 -7.49 4.53 -14.27
CA ARG A 720 -6.97 4.21 -15.61
C ARG A 720 -8.00 4.59 -16.67
N LEU A 721 -7.76 5.68 -17.38
CA LEU A 721 -8.73 6.31 -18.31
C LEU A 721 -10.12 6.56 -17.65
N SER A 722 -10.14 6.70 -16.33
CA SER A 722 -11.34 6.76 -15.49
C SER A 722 -11.20 7.89 -14.47
N THR A 723 -12.00 7.91 -13.40
CA THR A 723 -11.95 9.01 -12.41
C THR A 723 -11.63 8.52 -10.99
N ALA A 724 -10.72 9.23 -10.31
CA ALA A 724 -10.48 9.05 -8.87
C ALA A 724 -10.73 10.37 -8.13
N THR A 725 -11.54 10.31 -7.08
CA THR A 725 -11.95 11.49 -6.29
C THR A 725 -11.66 11.27 -4.81
N ASN A 726 -10.96 12.22 -4.18
CA ASN A 726 -10.81 12.34 -2.72
C ASN A 726 -11.46 13.66 -2.28
N LYS A 727 -12.62 13.57 -1.62
CA LYS A 727 -13.41 14.75 -1.26
C LYS A 727 -12.81 15.51 -0.08
N THR A 728 -13.32 16.73 0.14
CA THR A 728 -13.06 17.51 1.35
C THR A 728 -13.30 16.67 2.60
N GLY A 729 -12.30 16.62 3.48
CA GLY A 729 -12.29 15.81 4.71
C GLY A 729 -11.82 14.36 4.52
N GLY A 730 -11.85 13.84 3.29
CA GLY A 730 -11.30 12.53 2.94
C GLY A 730 -9.79 12.47 3.16
N LYS A 731 -9.32 11.33 3.67
CA LYS A 731 -7.92 11.13 4.08
C LYS A 731 -7.28 9.96 3.35
N ILE A 732 -6.12 10.21 2.77
CA ILE A 732 -5.18 9.19 2.29
C ILE A 732 -3.88 9.40 3.07
N ILE A 733 -3.60 8.55 4.05
CA ILE A 733 -2.53 8.76 5.02
C ILE A 733 -1.66 7.51 5.17
N THR A 734 -0.50 7.67 5.79
CA THR A 734 0.40 6.57 6.14
C THR A 734 0.17 6.07 7.57
N ASN A 735 0.43 4.78 7.77
CA ASN A 735 0.43 4.13 9.08
C ASN A 735 1.79 3.45 9.33
N GLY A 736 2.82 4.28 9.50
CA GLY A 736 4.21 3.87 9.55
C GLY A 736 4.97 4.28 8.29
N ASP A 737 6.19 3.77 8.16
CA ASP A 737 7.05 4.09 7.02
C ASP A 737 6.54 3.42 5.73
N VAL A 738 6.41 4.23 4.68
CA VAL A 738 6.13 3.73 3.33
C VAL A 738 7.23 4.02 2.32
N LYS A 739 7.34 3.14 1.33
CA LYS A 739 8.28 3.27 0.19
C LYS A 739 7.58 2.96 -1.13
N ASN A 740 7.99 3.61 -2.20
CA ASN A 740 7.42 3.51 -3.54
C ASN A 740 5.89 3.61 -3.53
N SER A 741 5.36 4.41 -2.61
CA SER A 741 3.92 4.51 -2.40
C SER A 741 3.39 5.79 -3.03
N ILE A 742 2.16 5.70 -3.54
CA ILE A 742 1.50 6.81 -4.23
C ILE A 742 0.21 7.14 -3.50
N GLY A 743 0.00 8.41 -3.16
CA GLY A 743 -1.25 8.86 -2.54
C GLY A 743 -2.42 8.69 -3.50
N MET A 744 -2.40 9.44 -4.61
CA MET A 744 -3.35 9.30 -5.71
C MET A 744 -2.63 9.27 -7.05
N SER A 745 -3.17 8.47 -7.98
CA SER A 745 -2.61 8.29 -9.31
C SER A 745 -3.70 8.29 -10.39
N THR A 746 -3.39 8.84 -11.56
CA THR A 746 -4.18 8.65 -12.78
C THR A 746 -3.28 8.36 -13.99
N LEU A 747 -3.73 7.42 -14.82
CA LEU A 747 -3.14 7.03 -16.09
C LEU A 747 -4.10 7.40 -17.21
N GLY A 748 -3.91 8.58 -17.81
CA GLY A 748 -4.70 9.14 -18.91
C GLY A 748 -6.17 9.44 -18.56
N GLY A 749 -6.56 9.36 -17.29
CA GLY A 749 -7.90 9.69 -16.78
C GLY A 749 -7.93 10.98 -15.96
N ALA A 750 -8.96 11.14 -15.14
CA ALA A 750 -9.17 12.29 -14.26
C ALA A 750 -8.84 11.99 -12.79
N LEU A 751 -8.29 12.98 -12.08
CA LEU A 751 -8.00 12.91 -10.65
C LEU A 751 -8.47 14.19 -9.95
N ASN A 752 -9.35 14.06 -8.96
CA ASN A 752 -9.88 15.18 -8.18
C ASN A 752 -9.53 15.02 -6.70
N ASN A 753 -8.73 15.92 -6.15
CA ASN A 753 -8.46 15.96 -4.72
C ASN A 753 -8.94 17.29 -4.14
N ASP A 754 -9.68 17.23 -3.05
CA ASP A 754 -9.91 18.35 -2.13
C ASP A 754 -9.71 17.88 -0.67
N GLY A 755 -9.17 16.68 -0.48
CA GLY A 755 -8.89 16.10 0.82
C GLY A 755 -7.41 16.17 1.21
N THR A 756 -7.06 15.42 2.26
CA THR A 756 -5.69 15.30 2.75
C THR A 756 -4.99 14.08 2.16
N ILE A 757 -3.76 14.28 1.69
CA ILE A 757 -2.83 13.23 1.25
C ILE A 757 -1.57 13.34 2.11
N THR A 758 -1.19 12.28 2.81
CA THR A 758 0.02 12.22 3.63
C THR A 758 0.75 10.91 3.34
N VAL A 759 1.86 10.98 2.61
CA VAL A 759 2.68 9.84 2.18
C VAL A 759 4.08 9.98 2.76
N THR A 760 4.25 9.53 4.00
CA THR A 760 5.50 9.70 4.76
C THR A 760 6.27 8.40 4.91
N GLY A 761 7.57 8.43 4.62
CA GLY A 761 8.51 7.41 5.07
C GLY A 761 9.86 8.00 5.46
N SER A 762 10.75 7.12 5.90
CA SER A 762 12.12 7.43 6.33
C SER A 762 13.19 6.84 5.39
N GLY A 763 14.33 7.54 5.30
CA GLY A 763 15.41 7.19 4.37
C GLY A 763 14.97 7.25 2.91
N VAL A 764 15.49 6.35 2.08
CA VAL A 764 15.14 6.27 0.66
C VAL A 764 13.76 5.66 0.49
N THR A 765 12.83 6.45 -0.05
CA THR A 765 11.42 6.05 -0.16
C THR A 765 10.85 6.18 -1.55
N LYS A 766 11.23 7.20 -2.35
CA LYS A 766 10.64 7.44 -3.68
C LYS A 766 9.11 7.55 -3.66
N ASN A 767 8.57 8.14 -2.59
CA ASN A 767 7.12 8.30 -2.44
C ASN A 767 6.59 9.43 -3.34
N ILE A 768 5.33 9.32 -3.77
CA ILE A 768 4.67 10.34 -4.56
C ILE A 768 3.33 10.71 -3.92
N GLY A 769 3.06 12.00 -3.73
CA GLY A 769 1.76 12.46 -3.25
C GLY A 769 0.68 12.27 -4.31
N VAL A 770 0.87 12.95 -5.45
CA VAL A 770 -0.03 12.88 -6.61
C VAL A 770 0.78 12.60 -7.87
N PHE A 771 0.37 11.56 -8.61
CA PHE A 771 0.99 11.15 -9.87
C PHE A 771 -0.03 11.21 -11.02
N LEU A 772 0.23 12.00 -12.05
CA LEU A 772 -0.58 12.03 -13.25
C LEU A 772 0.33 11.68 -14.43
N ASN A 773 0.00 10.60 -15.14
CA ASN A 773 0.73 10.24 -16.34
C ASN A 773 -0.21 9.91 -17.50
N LYS A 774 0.31 9.97 -18.71
CA LYS A 774 -0.41 9.52 -19.92
C LYS A 774 -0.67 8.02 -19.88
N TYR A 775 -1.66 7.58 -20.65
CA TYR A 775 -1.88 6.17 -20.95
C TYR A 775 -2.13 5.99 -22.43
N GLY A 776 -1.22 5.30 -23.12
CA GLY A 776 -1.22 5.23 -24.59
C GLY A 776 -1.16 6.64 -25.21
N THR A 777 -2.21 7.01 -25.93
CA THR A 777 -2.36 8.32 -26.61
C THR A 777 -3.16 9.35 -25.79
N ARG A 778 -3.56 9.01 -24.56
CA ARG A 778 -4.41 9.84 -23.70
C ARG A 778 -3.60 10.53 -22.63
N ASN A 779 -3.79 11.84 -22.50
CA ASN A 779 -3.19 12.64 -21.43
C ASN A 779 -4.12 12.73 -20.21
N PRO A 780 -3.57 12.81 -18.99
CA PRO A 780 -4.36 12.91 -17.77
C PRO A 780 -4.89 14.33 -17.53
N GLU A 781 -5.96 14.41 -16.75
CA GLU A 781 -6.53 15.65 -16.23
C GLU A 781 -6.59 15.60 -14.70
N GLY A 782 -6.35 16.73 -14.04
CA GLY A 782 -6.34 16.82 -12.59
C GLY A 782 -6.97 18.09 -12.05
N THR A 783 -7.61 17.98 -10.87
CA THR A 783 -8.09 19.12 -10.09
C THR A 783 -7.68 18.95 -8.63
N LEU A 784 -6.96 19.93 -8.10
CA LEU A 784 -6.67 20.10 -6.68
C LEU A 784 -7.45 21.31 -6.18
N GLY A 785 -8.44 21.07 -5.33
CA GLY A 785 -9.24 22.13 -4.70
C GLY A 785 -8.50 22.84 -3.57
N GLN A 786 -9.09 23.91 -3.04
CA GLN A 786 -8.50 24.76 -1.99
C GLN A 786 -8.11 23.99 -0.72
N ASN A 787 -8.83 22.91 -0.38
CA ASN A 787 -8.57 22.12 0.83
C ASN A 787 -7.55 21.01 0.59
N SER A 788 -7.02 20.88 -0.63
CA SER A 788 -5.95 19.93 -0.94
C SER A 788 -4.75 20.18 -0.02
N ASN A 789 -4.40 19.18 0.77
CA ASN A 789 -3.22 19.26 1.62
C ASN A 789 -2.37 18.00 1.43
N ILE A 790 -1.26 18.16 0.70
CA ILE A 790 -0.38 17.08 0.28
C ILE A 790 0.91 17.17 1.09
N THR A 791 1.22 16.13 1.86
CA THR A 791 2.48 16.01 2.62
C THR A 791 3.19 14.74 2.19
N VAL A 792 4.46 14.85 1.81
CA VAL A 792 5.27 13.71 1.36
C VAL A 792 6.63 13.75 2.05
N SER A 793 7.12 12.60 2.54
CA SER A 793 8.44 12.54 3.17
C SER A 793 9.26 11.32 2.78
N GLY A 794 10.57 11.50 2.90
CA GLY A 794 11.62 10.52 2.63
C GLY A 794 12.43 10.91 1.39
N ASP A 795 13.68 10.47 1.35
CA ASP A 795 14.60 10.80 0.27
C ASP A 795 14.08 10.31 -1.09
N SER A 796 14.39 11.07 -2.14
CA SER A 796 13.95 10.85 -3.53
C SER A 796 12.43 10.93 -3.76
N SER A 797 11.66 11.53 -2.84
CA SER A 797 10.21 11.66 -2.97
C SER A 797 9.75 12.92 -3.71
N THR A 798 8.54 12.86 -4.24
CA THR A 798 7.92 13.95 -5.00
C THR A 798 6.53 14.30 -4.46
N GLY A 799 6.22 15.58 -4.33
CA GLY A 799 4.89 16.04 -3.93
C GLY A 799 3.86 15.78 -5.03
N ILE A 800 4.02 16.47 -6.15
CA ILE A 800 3.19 16.33 -7.35
C ILE A 800 4.09 16.07 -8.55
N LEU A 801 3.72 15.09 -9.37
CA LEU A 801 4.34 14.82 -10.66
C LEU A 801 3.24 14.68 -11.70
N ILE A 802 3.24 15.56 -12.71
CA ILE A 802 2.36 15.48 -13.86
C ILE A 802 3.18 15.36 -15.14
N ASN A 803 2.87 14.36 -15.97
CA ASN A 803 3.47 14.18 -17.28
C ASN A 803 2.43 13.77 -18.34
N GLY A 804 2.73 14.09 -19.60
CA GLY A 804 1.84 13.87 -20.74
C GLY A 804 2.59 13.56 -22.03
N LEU A 805 1.89 13.66 -23.15
CA LEU A 805 2.44 13.64 -24.50
C LEU A 805 2.75 15.07 -24.95
N SER A 806 3.81 15.23 -25.75
CA SER A 806 4.15 16.51 -26.42
C SER A 806 3.13 16.95 -27.48
N THR A 807 2.28 16.05 -27.96
CA THR A 807 1.30 16.30 -29.02
C THR A 807 -0.14 16.11 -28.54
N GLY A 808 -1.08 16.81 -29.16
CA GLY A 808 -2.50 16.78 -28.81
C GLY A 808 -2.88 17.70 -27.65
N THR A 809 -4.02 17.44 -27.02
CA THR A 809 -4.44 18.15 -25.79
C THR A 809 -3.45 17.83 -24.67
N PRO A 810 -2.79 18.82 -24.06
CA PRO A 810 -1.76 18.58 -23.05
C PRO A 810 -2.34 17.94 -21.78
N ALA A 811 -1.49 17.23 -21.03
CA ALA A 811 -1.81 16.86 -19.65
C ALA A 811 -2.10 18.12 -18.86
N SER A 812 -3.17 18.12 -18.06
CA SER A 812 -3.62 19.35 -17.39
C SER A 812 -3.87 19.17 -15.90
N LEU A 813 -3.54 20.20 -15.12
CA LEU A 813 -3.82 20.26 -13.68
C LEU A 813 -4.35 21.64 -13.30
N LYS A 814 -5.55 21.67 -12.70
CA LYS A 814 -6.07 22.82 -11.97
C LYS A 814 -5.53 22.75 -10.54
N TYR A 815 -4.56 23.59 -10.21
CA TYR A 815 -3.85 23.54 -8.94
C TYR A 815 -4.54 24.38 -7.84
N GLY A 816 -4.46 23.88 -6.62
CA GLY A 816 -4.99 24.48 -5.40
C GLY A 816 -4.45 23.79 -4.15
N GLY A 817 -4.44 24.52 -3.03
CA GLY A 817 -4.07 23.99 -1.72
C GLY A 817 -2.56 23.89 -1.48
N ASN A 818 -2.14 23.20 -0.42
CA ASN A 818 -0.75 23.16 0.04
C ASN A 818 -0.04 21.86 -0.32
N VAL A 819 1.25 21.96 -0.66
CA VAL A 819 2.15 20.84 -0.93
C VAL A 819 3.39 20.98 -0.05
N SER A 820 3.71 19.98 0.76
CA SER A 820 4.89 19.94 1.61
C SER A 820 5.69 18.68 1.34
N VAL A 821 6.97 18.83 1.00
CA VAL A 821 7.87 17.70 0.71
C VAL A 821 9.13 17.80 1.56
N THR A 822 9.46 16.72 2.26
CA THR A 822 10.61 16.69 3.17
C THR A 822 11.56 15.52 2.92
N GLY A 823 12.85 15.80 2.73
CA GLY A 823 13.91 14.78 2.55
C GLY A 823 15.10 15.33 1.75
N ASN A 824 16.01 14.46 1.31
CA ASN A 824 17.06 14.79 0.34
C ASN A 824 16.73 14.25 -1.04
N GLY A 825 17.20 14.92 -2.09
CA GLY A 825 16.88 14.58 -3.47
C GLY A 825 15.38 14.67 -3.80
N VAL A 826 14.62 15.49 -3.05
CA VAL A 826 13.16 15.55 -3.15
C VAL A 826 12.69 16.62 -4.13
N SER A 827 11.46 16.50 -4.64
CA SER A 827 10.85 17.48 -5.54
C SER A 827 9.50 17.94 -5.03
N GLY A 828 9.23 19.25 -4.98
CA GLY A 828 7.92 19.79 -4.63
C GLY A 828 6.87 19.48 -5.71
N ILE A 829 7.00 20.13 -6.86
CA ILE A 829 6.15 19.93 -8.04
C ILE A 829 7.03 19.73 -9.27
N ILE A 830 6.70 18.72 -10.09
CA ILE A 830 7.29 18.48 -11.41
C ILE A 830 6.20 18.55 -12.47
N VAL A 831 6.39 19.41 -13.47
CA VAL A 831 5.47 19.61 -14.60
C VAL A 831 6.15 19.27 -15.91
N GLY A 832 5.75 18.14 -16.51
CA GLY A 832 6.32 17.60 -17.74
C GLY A 832 7.60 16.79 -17.50
N ASP A 833 8.26 16.45 -18.60
CA ASP A 833 9.62 15.94 -18.61
C ASP A 833 10.50 16.77 -19.57
N ASN A 834 11.82 16.66 -19.46
CA ASN A 834 12.73 17.42 -20.31
C ASN A 834 12.93 16.79 -21.71
N ASP A 835 12.18 15.74 -22.04
CA ASP A 835 12.30 14.97 -23.28
C ASP A 835 11.12 15.20 -24.22
N THR A 836 10.03 14.44 -24.04
CA THR A 836 8.85 14.46 -24.93
C THR A 836 7.54 14.66 -24.17
N GLY A 837 7.60 14.77 -22.86
CA GLY A 837 6.45 14.89 -21.99
C GLY A 837 6.15 16.33 -21.65
N LYS A 838 4.93 16.76 -21.98
CA LYS A 838 4.45 18.12 -21.76
C LYS A 838 3.27 18.11 -20.80
N ALA A 839 3.22 19.09 -19.90
CA ALA A 839 2.07 19.33 -19.03
C ALA A 839 1.77 20.83 -18.84
N GLU A 840 0.52 21.12 -18.52
CA GLU A 840 0.00 22.46 -18.31
C GLU A 840 -0.75 22.55 -16.98
N VAL A 841 -0.23 23.37 -16.06
CA VAL A 841 -0.81 23.61 -14.75
C VAL A 841 -1.34 25.05 -14.69
N THR A 842 -2.57 25.19 -14.24
CA THR A 842 -3.21 26.49 -14.00
C THR A 842 -3.59 26.58 -12.53
N VAL A 843 -3.16 27.64 -11.85
CA VAL A 843 -3.52 27.89 -10.45
C VAL A 843 -4.93 28.47 -10.42
N GLU A 844 -5.90 27.68 -9.95
CA GLU A 844 -7.32 28.06 -9.83
C GLU A 844 -7.78 28.19 -8.37
N ASN A 845 -6.92 27.82 -7.41
CA ASN A 845 -7.08 28.14 -5.99
C ASN A 845 -5.71 28.48 -5.40
N ASP A 846 -5.68 29.31 -4.36
CA ASP A 846 -4.44 29.66 -3.69
C ASP A 846 -3.75 28.44 -3.08
N GLY A 847 -2.42 28.47 -3.05
CA GLY A 847 -1.63 27.37 -2.53
C GLY A 847 -0.19 27.72 -2.20
N THR A 848 0.47 26.86 -1.43
CA THR A 848 1.89 27.01 -1.09
C THR A 848 2.63 25.70 -1.31
N VAL A 849 3.79 25.78 -1.97
CA VAL A 849 4.73 24.67 -2.11
C VAL A 849 5.89 24.86 -1.13
N THR A 850 6.10 23.87 -0.27
CA THR A 850 7.18 23.85 0.71
C THR A 850 8.12 22.68 0.45
N VAL A 851 9.42 22.95 0.36
CA VAL A 851 10.46 21.91 0.22
C VAL A 851 11.59 22.15 1.22
N ASN A 852 11.89 21.17 2.06
CA ASN A 852 12.96 21.23 3.07
C ASN A 852 13.38 19.81 3.51
N ASN A 853 14.21 19.68 4.55
CA ASN A 853 14.64 18.38 5.10
C ASN A 853 14.17 18.17 6.56
N GLY A 854 12.98 18.67 6.91
CA GLY A 854 12.47 18.65 8.29
C GLY A 854 13.13 19.70 9.20
N THR A 855 12.42 20.12 10.26
CA THR A 855 12.86 21.08 11.29
C THR A 855 13.69 22.27 10.75
N SER A 856 13.21 22.91 9.67
CA SER A 856 13.85 24.07 9.02
C SER A 856 15.26 23.82 8.42
N THR A 857 15.67 22.56 8.25
CA THR A 857 16.94 22.21 7.59
C THR A 857 16.79 22.16 6.08
N SER A 858 17.87 22.45 5.36
CA SER A 858 17.87 22.51 3.90
C SER A 858 17.90 21.11 3.28
N ALA A 859 17.03 20.87 2.30
CA ALA A 859 16.99 19.66 1.48
C ALA A 859 18.26 19.52 0.62
N GLY A 860 19.01 18.45 0.85
CA GLY A 860 20.30 18.21 0.23
C GLY A 860 20.23 17.30 -1.00
N VAL A 861 21.38 16.78 -1.38
CA VAL A 861 21.53 15.89 -2.53
C VAL A 861 21.39 14.45 -2.05
N TYR A 862 20.59 13.66 -2.76
CA TYR A 862 20.54 12.22 -2.57
C TYR A 862 21.52 11.55 -3.54
N GLU A 863 22.45 10.75 -3.00
CA GLU A 863 23.40 9.98 -3.81
C GLU A 863 22.95 8.51 -3.85
N TYR A 864 22.88 7.92 -5.04
CA TYR A 864 22.52 6.52 -5.24
C TYR A 864 23.44 5.84 -6.26
N MET A 865 23.51 4.52 -6.19
CA MET A 865 24.25 3.73 -7.18
C MET A 865 23.30 3.27 -8.28
N GLU A 866 23.66 3.53 -9.53
CA GLU A 866 23.04 2.93 -10.71
C GLU A 866 24.08 2.05 -11.40
N GLY A 867 24.00 0.74 -11.15
CA GLY A 867 25.08 -0.19 -11.44
C GLY A 867 26.36 0.20 -10.69
N ALA A 868 27.46 0.39 -11.42
CA ALA A 868 28.74 0.83 -10.85
C ALA A 868 28.86 2.36 -10.71
N ASN A 869 27.90 3.13 -11.24
CA ASN A 869 27.99 4.59 -11.31
C ASN A 869 27.30 5.23 -10.10
N LYS A 870 27.97 6.18 -9.46
CA LYS A 870 27.33 7.08 -8.51
C LYS A 870 26.52 8.12 -9.27
N LYS A 871 25.21 8.13 -9.03
CA LYS A 871 24.28 9.16 -9.48
C LYS A 871 23.94 10.07 -8.30
N LYS A 872 23.60 11.30 -8.64
CA LYS A 872 23.22 12.33 -7.68
C LYS A 872 21.93 12.97 -8.13
N GLN A 873 21.00 13.11 -7.19
CA GLN A 873 19.73 13.79 -7.39
C GLN A 873 19.67 14.96 -6.42
N GLY A 874 19.55 16.16 -6.96
CA GLY A 874 19.36 17.36 -6.15
C GLY A 874 17.97 17.45 -5.57
N SER A 875 17.78 18.38 -4.63
CA SER A 875 16.46 18.76 -4.16
C SER A 875 15.92 19.93 -4.97
N TYR A 876 14.64 19.87 -5.31
CA TYR A 876 13.99 20.79 -6.21
C TYR A 876 12.69 21.34 -5.62
N GLY A 877 12.46 22.65 -5.72
CA GLY A 877 11.20 23.26 -5.30
C GLY A 877 10.09 23.02 -6.32
N ILE A 878 10.07 23.85 -7.37
CA ILE A 878 9.14 23.72 -8.50
C ILE A 878 9.95 23.60 -9.78
N ILE A 879 9.67 22.54 -10.54
CA ILE A 879 10.26 22.27 -11.84
C ILE A 879 9.15 22.37 -12.88
N VAL A 880 9.31 23.29 -13.84
CA VAL A 880 8.52 23.30 -15.06
C VAL A 880 9.45 22.94 -16.22
N SER A 881 9.23 21.76 -16.80
CA SER A 881 10.09 21.21 -17.84
C SER A 881 9.83 21.83 -19.21
N LYS A 882 10.61 21.40 -20.19
CA LYS A 882 10.54 21.85 -21.58
C LYS A 882 9.09 21.93 -22.11
N ASP A 883 8.79 23.04 -22.79
CA ASP A 883 7.50 23.34 -23.43
C ASP A 883 6.27 23.26 -22.50
N SER A 884 6.46 23.19 -21.18
CA SER A 884 5.40 23.06 -20.17
C SER A 884 5.11 24.39 -19.47
N LYS A 885 4.00 24.48 -18.73
CA LYS A 885 3.66 25.70 -17.98
C LYS A 885 3.04 25.44 -16.62
N LEU A 886 3.32 26.32 -15.67
CA LEU A 886 2.60 26.49 -14.41
C LEU A 886 2.33 27.99 -14.23
N VAL A 887 1.08 28.40 -14.43
CA VAL A 887 0.71 29.83 -14.48
C VAL A 887 -0.55 30.12 -13.66
N SER A 888 -0.73 31.39 -13.29
CA SER A 888 -1.94 31.86 -12.61
C SER A 888 -3.11 32.01 -13.58
N ASP A 889 -4.35 31.82 -13.09
CA ASP A 889 -5.58 32.20 -13.79
C ASP A 889 -5.84 33.73 -13.79
N GLY A 890 -4.97 34.52 -13.14
CA GLY A 890 -5.08 35.96 -12.97
C GLY A 890 -5.69 36.40 -11.63
N THR A 891 -6.34 35.49 -10.91
CA THR A 891 -6.97 35.73 -9.60
C THR A 891 -6.22 35.02 -8.47
N HIS A 892 -5.89 33.74 -8.69
CA HIS A 892 -5.32 32.85 -7.69
C HIS A 892 -3.81 32.70 -7.82
N LYS A 893 -3.16 32.38 -6.70
CA LYS A 893 -1.72 32.53 -6.55
C LYS A 893 -1.08 31.30 -5.91
N ILE A 894 0.06 30.91 -6.46
CA ILE A 894 0.94 29.91 -5.87
C ILE A 894 2.12 30.60 -5.18
N ASN A 895 2.37 30.22 -3.94
CA ASN A 895 3.52 30.68 -3.15
C ASN A 895 4.56 29.56 -3.04
N ALA A 896 5.81 29.92 -2.79
CA ALA A 896 6.92 28.98 -2.63
C ALA A 896 7.72 29.25 -1.34
N ASP A 897 7.95 28.22 -0.52
CA ASP A 897 8.85 28.23 0.64
C ASP A 897 9.86 27.09 0.53
N ILE A 898 11.00 27.39 -0.09
CA ILE A 898 11.97 26.40 -0.55
C ILE A 898 13.29 26.60 0.20
N ASN A 899 13.77 25.54 0.84
CA ASN A 899 15.03 25.55 1.57
C ASN A 899 15.88 24.35 1.14
N ILE A 900 16.92 24.61 0.34
CA ILE A 900 17.70 23.59 -0.37
C ILE A 900 19.21 23.83 -0.26
N LYS A 901 20.00 22.78 -0.49
CA LYS A 901 21.46 22.83 -0.51
C LYS A 901 22.08 21.82 -1.48
N GLY A 902 23.35 22.06 -1.84
CA GLY A 902 24.14 21.17 -2.69
C GLY A 902 24.12 21.55 -4.17
N GLN A 903 25.18 21.17 -4.89
CA GLN A 903 25.43 21.63 -6.27
C GLN A 903 24.38 21.16 -7.28
N GLU A 904 23.64 20.10 -6.99
CA GLU A 904 22.65 19.49 -7.86
C GLU A 904 21.23 20.06 -7.66
N SER A 905 21.03 20.95 -6.68
CA SER A 905 19.72 21.41 -6.20
C SER A 905 19.32 22.78 -6.77
N VAL A 906 18.04 22.95 -7.11
CA VAL A 906 17.47 24.19 -7.67
C VAL A 906 16.15 24.56 -7.01
N GLY A 907 15.97 25.83 -6.63
CA GLY A 907 14.76 26.28 -5.95
C GLY A 907 13.57 26.28 -6.89
N LEU A 908 13.60 27.17 -7.88
CA LEU A 908 12.61 27.23 -8.97
C LEU A 908 13.34 27.09 -10.30
N TYR A 909 12.81 26.22 -11.17
CA TYR A 909 13.41 25.89 -12.46
C TYR A 909 12.38 25.99 -13.60
N THR A 910 12.78 26.64 -14.70
CA THR A 910 12.04 26.65 -15.96
C THR A 910 12.92 26.14 -17.11
N GLY A 911 12.54 25.01 -17.70
CA GLY A 911 13.21 24.41 -18.87
C GLY A 911 12.92 25.17 -20.17
N GLU A 912 13.53 24.73 -21.27
CA GLU A 912 13.39 25.38 -22.59
C GLU A 912 11.92 25.70 -22.96
N ASN A 913 11.63 26.95 -23.33
CA ASN A 913 10.29 27.46 -23.66
C ASN A 913 9.22 27.33 -22.55
N ALA A 914 9.59 26.98 -21.33
CA ALA A 914 8.66 26.79 -20.23
C ALA A 914 8.18 28.11 -19.61
N LYS A 915 7.07 28.07 -18.87
CA LYS A 915 6.56 29.24 -18.12
C LYS A 915 6.23 28.88 -16.68
N LEU A 916 6.72 29.67 -15.73
CA LEU A 916 6.42 29.55 -14.30
C LEU A 916 6.06 30.90 -13.72
N ASP A 917 4.87 31.02 -13.14
CA ASP A 917 4.47 32.18 -12.33
C ASP A 917 4.40 31.79 -10.85
N VAL A 918 5.13 32.52 -10.00
CA VAL A 918 5.09 32.38 -8.55
C VAL A 918 4.80 33.74 -7.93
N ASN A 919 3.92 33.78 -6.93
CA ASN A 919 3.61 34.99 -6.19
C ASN A 919 4.62 35.23 -5.06
N ASN A 920 4.26 34.94 -3.81
CA ASN A 920 5.16 35.14 -2.69
C ASN A 920 6.17 34.00 -2.65
N HIS A 921 7.44 34.34 -2.40
CA HIS A 921 8.52 33.37 -2.46
C HIS A 921 9.52 33.56 -1.33
N THR A 922 9.89 32.46 -0.67
CA THR A 922 11.04 32.40 0.24
C THR A 922 11.93 31.28 -0.27
N VAL A 923 13.06 31.61 -0.90
CA VAL A 923 13.97 30.62 -1.47
C VAL A 923 15.33 30.74 -0.82
N LYS A 924 15.76 29.72 -0.10
CA LYS A 924 17.06 29.63 0.58
C LYS A 924 17.89 28.56 -0.10
N ALA A 925 19.04 28.95 -0.65
CA ALA A 925 19.96 28.05 -1.36
C ALA A 925 21.35 28.13 -0.73
N TYR A 926 21.94 26.96 -0.42
CA TYR A 926 23.25 26.85 0.20
C TYR A 926 24.14 25.82 -0.51
N GLU A 927 25.45 25.85 -0.21
CA GLU A 927 26.41 24.80 -0.60
C GLU A 927 26.44 24.47 -2.11
N GLY A 928 26.23 25.46 -2.98
CA GLY A 928 26.24 25.24 -4.43
C GLY A 928 24.86 25.20 -5.09
N ALA A 929 23.78 25.20 -4.32
CA ALA A 929 22.42 25.22 -4.87
C ALA A 929 22.10 26.55 -5.57
N VAL A 930 21.14 26.52 -6.49
CA VAL A 930 20.66 27.71 -7.23
C VAL A 930 19.27 28.10 -6.75
N ASN A 931 19.02 29.39 -6.48
CA ASN A 931 17.68 29.84 -6.11
C ASN A 931 16.71 29.77 -7.30
N TYR A 932 17.11 30.36 -8.44
CA TYR A 932 16.28 30.48 -9.64
C TYR A 932 17.10 30.16 -10.90
N ASP A 933 16.58 29.28 -11.76
CA ASP A 933 17.19 28.93 -13.06
C ASP A 933 16.15 28.94 -14.18
N ALA A 934 16.51 29.55 -15.31
CA ALA A 934 15.68 29.68 -16.49
C ALA A 934 16.48 29.39 -17.76
N GLU A 935 16.03 28.38 -18.52
CA GLU A 935 16.63 28.00 -19.80
C GLU A 935 16.14 28.87 -20.98
N LYS A 936 16.69 28.62 -22.16
CA LYS A 936 16.42 29.35 -23.40
C LYS A 936 14.91 29.43 -23.70
N GLY A 937 14.44 30.64 -24.00
CA GLY A 937 13.04 30.88 -24.40
C GLY A 937 12.02 30.71 -23.26
N SER A 938 12.47 30.40 -22.03
CA SER A 938 11.60 30.23 -20.87
C SER A 938 11.30 31.54 -20.17
N THR A 939 10.29 31.54 -19.29
CA THR A 939 9.93 32.70 -18.46
C THR A 939 9.63 32.24 -17.04
N LEU A 940 10.34 32.83 -16.08
CA LEU A 940 10.10 32.67 -14.64
C LEU A 940 9.67 34.04 -14.08
N THR A 941 8.41 34.17 -13.69
CA THR A 941 7.81 35.40 -13.19
C THR A 941 7.62 35.33 -11.68
N LEU A 942 8.14 36.32 -10.95
CA LEU A 942 7.90 36.51 -9.53
C LEU A 942 6.98 37.73 -9.35
N THR A 943 5.71 37.51 -9.02
CA THR A 943 4.67 38.56 -9.02
C THR A 943 4.37 39.15 -7.63
N GLY A 944 4.82 38.47 -6.57
CA GLY A 944 4.57 38.85 -5.17
C GLY A 944 5.80 39.35 -4.43
N THR A 945 5.69 39.43 -3.11
CA THR A 945 6.80 39.78 -2.22
C THR A 945 7.57 38.53 -1.81
N GLY A 946 8.90 38.62 -1.70
CA GLY A 946 9.68 37.47 -1.31
C GLY A 946 11.08 37.78 -0.81
N THR A 947 11.69 36.76 -0.18
CA THR A 947 13.08 36.79 0.27
C THR A 947 13.86 35.68 -0.41
N ALA A 948 15.03 36.01 -0.94
CA ALA A 948 15.97 35.02 -1.45
C ALA A 948 17.24 35.07 -0.60
N THR A 949 17.66 33.93 -0.07
CA THR A 949 18.93 33.78 0.64
C THR A 949 19.86 32.93 -0.22
N THR A 950 21.01 33.48 -0.59
CA THR A 950 22.05 32.79 -1.36
C THR A 950 23.29 32.64 -0.50
N GLY A 951 23.57 31.41 -0.09
CA GLY A 951 24.71 31.05 0.74
C GLY A 951 26.02 30.92 -0.03
N GLN A 952 27.06 30.44 0.66
CA GLN A 952 28.37 30.21 0.05
C GLN A 952 28.29 29.25 -1.14
N LYS A 953 28.97 29.61 -2.24
CA LYS A 953 29.06 28.84 -3.50
C LYS A 953 27.73 28.69 -4.27
N SER A 954 26.64 29.22 -3.75
CA SER A 954 25.32 29.22 -4.39
C SER A 954 25.16 30.40 -5.34
N LEU A 955 24.15 30.32 -6.22
CA LEU A 955 23.84 31.36 -7.19
C LEU A 955 22.37 31.80 -7.06
N LEU A 956 22.15 33.11 -7.13
CA LEU A 956 20.81 33.69 -7.01
C LEU A 956 20.00 33.51 -8.30
N PHE A 957 20.53 33.95 -9.44
CA PHE A 957 19.89 33.81 -10.76
C PHE A 957 20.89 33.25 -11.77
N TYR A 958 20.42 32.31 -12.60
CA TYR A 958 21.15 31.84 -13.77
C TYR A 958 20.25 31.90 -15.01
N THR A 959 20.77 32.48 -16.10
CA THR A 959 20.13 32.45 -17.42
C THR A 959 21.10 31.76 -18.36
N GLY A 960 20.81 30.53 -18.74
CA GLY A 960 21.66 29.77 -19.64
C GLY A 960 21.66 30.38 -21.04
N THR A 961 22.66 31.21 -21.35
CA THR A 961 22.96 31.62 -22.72
C THR A 961 24.35 31.15 -23.10
N ARG A 962 24.42 30.05 -23.85
CA ARG A 962 25.31 29.89 -24.99
C ARG A 962 24.67 28.98 -26.03
#